data_AF-A0A2A8BSZ1-F1
#
_entry.id   AF-A0A2A8BSZ1-F1
#
_cell.length_a   1.000
_cell.length_b   1.000
_cell.length_c   1.000
_cell.angle_alpha   90.00
_cell.angle_beta   90.00
_cell.angle_gamma   90.00
#
_symmetry.space_group_name_H-M   'P 1'
#
loop_
_entity.id
_entity.type
_entity.pdbx_description
1 polymer ?
#
loop_
_entity_poly.entity_id
_entity_poly.type
_entity_poly.pdbx_seq_one_letter_code
_entity_poly.pdbx_strand_id
1 'polypeptide(L)'
;MAIKETNFTLDLTREGKYPVVKFRLNDNKVQKVTFRLTNDGRDVDLEKELGDQFKPVFECIFRDKTFKRDENRENWEIKREGNIYIFTYYLTKEVINKSGIACYYFALENPDGLRISTPTLKMGIDCDFKEEGGPSEHYISEFEYLVKKVREIIESAGEDFDKLITSLEQLSDIEWRVDNLSTKVDYIDTRKIRSSQLDISSESARIQPQNLSEAVLKMMTGDTPVGEFIANGAVTNEKIANGAVSNSKIADGSVNGSKITKYAVGTDNVATEAITNPKIAPGSVTASKVAMESINYTKLTKTTRGIGINTGTLYPLRAADILNNALPDPTPKDEHQNVILSVRITGAKQNKIYAVETVYDGFVVGEKARYGVSFGQFDRQNDGKVDATTYKQVLSITDIPDSTVAITDSIITKVYDVPNFKLKIVVTYNRDAMGSYKGSRLSYIAGNNYFGCVLHPDSYNFADNNGIDEINILGDSLSANTQHASKPYHSHVGNWLGAKINNYGISGSTVGSKYDPMSIRYTGMSDTAKVTLVYGGTNDFGRNQPLGTMADRTNETFYGAMHVLLKGLSEKYAGKKIGFVSMHHFGTDFFKETNEFGLTKLDYVKATREVCEYYSIPLLDLYASGGFNFDIDAQKTMYSVDSLHFNNLGHERLAKLIYEFIMRL
;
A
#
# COMPACT_ATOMS: atom_id res chain seq x y z
N MET A 1 19.15 3.06 25.67
CA MET A 1 20.02 3.55 26.76
C MET A 1 21.43 3.50 26.21
N ALA A 2 22.05 4.65 25.94
CA ALA A 2 23.38 4.68 25.36
C ALA A 2 24.41 4.74 26.48
N ILE A 3 25.12 3.63 26.71
CA ILE A 3 26.29 3.62 27.58
C ILE A 3 27.48 3.97 26.67
N LYS A 4 28.13 5.08 26.97
CA LYS A 4 29.27 5.58 26.20
C LYS A 4 30.52 5.41 27.06
N GLU A 5 31.21 4.31 26.87
CA GLU A 5 32.56 4.13 27.40
C GLU A 5 33.58 4.51 26.33
N THR A 6 34.79 4.89 26.73
CA THR A 6 35.81 5.47 25.84
C THR A 6 36.15 4.59 24.63
N ASN A 7 35.88 3.28 24.68
CA ASN A 7 36.29 2.32 23.66
C ASN A 7 35.13 1.74 22.80
N PHE A 8 33.86 2.04 23.10
CA PHE A 8 32.72 1.63 22.26
C PHE A 8 31.46 2.45 22.53
N THR A 9 30.55 2.47 21.56
CA THR A 9 29.20 3.04 21.69
C THR A 9 28.19 1.91 21.63
N LEU A 10 27.45 1.69 22.72
CA LEU A 10 26.38 0.71 22.76
C LEU A 10 25.04 1.42 22.53
N ASP A 11 24.31 1.00 21.51
CA ASP A 11 22.99 1.53 21.20
C ASP A 11 21.96 0.39 21.29
N LEU A 12 21.25 0.35 22.40
CA LEU A 12 20.13 -0.57 22.60
C LEU A 12 18.89 0.02 21.91
N THR A 13 18.65 -0.42 20.68
CA THR A 13 17.51 0.01 19.86
C THR A 13 16.58 -1.16 19.56
N ARG A 14 15.26 -0.92 19.59
CA ARG A 14 14.26 -1.85 19.03
C ARG A 14 14.13 -1.56 17.53
N GLU A 15 14.63 -2.43 16.67
CA GLU A 15 14.22 -2.43 15.25
C GLU A 15 12.94 -3.26 15.11
N GLY A 16 11.80 -2.59 15.12
CA GLY A 16 10.48 -3.23 15.10
C GLY A 16 10.13 -3.92 16.42
N LYS A 17 9.69 -5.18 16.37
CA LYS A 17 9.28 -5.98 17.55
C LYS A 17 10.42 -6.83 18.16
N TYR A 18 11.63 -6.78 17.62
CA TYR A 18 12.74 -7.65 18.03
C TYR A 18 13.74 -6.93 18.93
N PRO A 19 14.24 -7.57 20.00
CA PRO A 19 15.34 -7.03 20.76
C PRO A 19 16.63 -7.14 19.94
N VAL A 20 17.28 -6.00 19.65
CA VAL A 20 18.52 -5.93 18.88
C VAL A 20 19.58 -5.22 19.72
N VAL A 21 20.74 -5.86 19.89
CA VAL A 21 21.92 -5.21 20.47
C VAL A 21 22.81 -4.73 19.35
N LYS A 22 22.98 -3.41 19.26
CA LYS A 22 23.92 -2.79 18.34
C LYS A 22 25.07 -2.20 19.15
N PHE A 23 26.28 -2.70 18.94
CA PHE A 23 27.47 -2.08 19.49
C PHE A 23 28.43 -1.65 18.38
N ARG A 24 29.05 -0.48 18.57
CA ARG A 24 30.08 0.08 17.70
C ARG A 24 31.38 0.13 18.49
N LEU A 25 32.39 -0.61 18.04
CA LEU A 25 33.73 -0.56 18.61
C LEU A 25 34.43 0.71 18.12
N ASN A 26 34.97 1.51 19.05
CA ASN A 26 35.69 2.75 18.75
C ASN A 26 37.22 2.54 18.73
N ASP A 27 37.71 1.38 19.19
CA ASP A 27 39.12 0.94 19.10
C ASP A 27 39.18 -0.60 18.93
N ASN A 28 40.29 -1.09 18.37
CA ASN A 28 40.55 -2.49 18.00
C ASN A 28 40.94 -3.39 19.19
N LYS A 29 40.83 -2.88 20.42
CA LYS A 29 41.27 -3.58 21.65
C LYS A 29 40.20 -4.49 22.26
N VAL A 30 38.94 -4.37 21.84
CA VAL A 30 37.87 -5.23 22.35
C VAL A 30 37.92 -6.59 21.65
N GLN A 31 38.21 -7.65 22.40
CA GLN A 31 38.37 -9.01 21.87
C GLN A 31 37.13 -9.89 22.06
N LYS A 32 36.25 -9.56 23.00
CA LYS A 32 34.98 -10.28 23.21
C LYS A 32 33.93 -9.40 23.89
N VAL A 33 32.66 -9.78 23.75
CA VAL A 33 31.51 -9.11 24.39
C VAL A 33 30.62 -10.15 25.05
N THR A 34 30.30 -9.93 26.32
CA THR A 34 29.39 -10.78 27.10
C THR A 34 28.10 -10.02 27.39
N PHE A 35 26.96 -10.70 27.38
CA PHE A 35 25.69 -10.10 27.79
C PHE A 35 24.66 -11.14 28.26
N ARG A 36 23.61 -10.66 28.93
CA ARG A 36 22.50 -11.47 29.43
C ARG A 36 21.17 -10.95 28.87
N LEU A 37 20.12 -11.75 28.96
CA LEU A 37 18.77 -11.31 28.60
C LEU A 37 18.03 -10.97 29.89
N THR A 38 17.59 -9.72 30.03
CA THR A 38 16.75 -9.31 31.16
C THR A 38 15.32 -9.03 30.68
N ASN A 39 14.36 -8.92 31.59
CA ASN A 39 13.05 -8.34 31.36
C ASN A 39 12.83 -7.31 32.47
N ASP A 40 12.67 -6.04 32.08
CA ASP A 40 12.54 -4.92 33.02
C ASP A 40 13.61 -4.89 34.12
N GLY A 41 14.86 -5.25 33.77
CA GLY A 41 16.01 -5.22 34.67
C GLY A 41 16.15 -6.45 35.60
N ARG A 42 15.33 -7.49 35.40
CA ARG A 42 15.46 -8.78 36.10
C ARG A 42 15.90 -9.88 35.13
N ASP A 43 16.73 -10.81 35.57
CA ASP A 43 17.20 -11.92 34.74
C ASP A 43 16.04 -12.81 34.24
N VAL A 44 16.16 -13.31 33.00
CA VAL A 44 15.11 -14.08 32.33
C VAL A 44 15.49 -15.55 32.20
N ASP A 45 14.57 -16.41 32.63
CA ASP A 45 14.61 -17.85 32.39
C ASP A 45 14.02 -18.18 31.01
N LEU A 46 14.90 -18.38 30.03
CA LEU A 46 14.49 -18.53 28.63
C LEU A 46 13.72 -19.83 28.35
N GLU A 47 14.05 -20.91 29.04
CA GLU A 47 13.31 -22.18 28.91
C GLU A 47 11.88 -22.03 29.44
N LYS A 48 11.70 -21.29 30.55
CA LYS A 48 10.37 -21.04 31.09
C LYS A 48 9.54 -20.09 30.21
N GLU A 49 10.17 -19.07 29.63
CA GLU A 49 9.48 -18.02 28.86
C GLU A 49 9.22 -18.42 27.40
N LEU A 50 10.13 -19.20 26.78
CA LEU A 50 10.10 -19.53 25.36
C LEU A 50 10.03 -21.04 25.07
N GLY A 51 10.14 -21.90 26.10
CA GLY A 51 10.23 -23.35 25.94
C GLY A 51 11.60 -23.82 25.41
N ASP A 52 11.71 -25.10 25.05
CA ASP A 52 12.97 -25.72 24.61
C ASP A 52 13.34 -25.43 23.14
N GLN A 53 12.59 -24.57 22.44
CA GLN A 53 12.64 -24.41 20.99
C GLN A 53 13.13 -23.03 20.54
N PHE A 54 14.19 -22.51 21.17
CA PHE A 54 14.87 -21.31 20.69
C PHE A 54 16.30 -21.62 20.23
N LYS A 55 16.67 -21.06 19.08
CA LYS A 55 18.02 -21.08 18.52
C LYS A 55 18.60 -19.66 18.56
N PRO A 56 19.63 -19.39 19.38
CA PRO A 56 20.32 -18.11 19.32
C PRO A 56 21.21 -18.03 18.08
N VAL A 57 21.24 -16.86 17.45
CA VAL A 57 22.01 -16.59 16.23
C VAL A 57 22.70 -15.22 16.34
N PHE A 58 23.96 -15.16 15.88
CA PHE A 58 24.74 -13.93 15.77
C PHE A 58 25.01 -13.58 14.32
N GLU A 59 24.88 -12.29 14.00
CA GLU A 59 25.05 -11.74 12.65
C GLU A 59 25.96 -10.51 12.69
N CYS A 60 26.84 -10.38 11.69
CA CYS A 60 27.71 -9.23 11.50
C CYS A 60 27.56 -8.67 10.09
N ILE A 61 27.40 -7.35 10.01
CA ILE A 61 27.36 -6.59 8.76
C ILE A 61 28.58 -5.67 8.70
N PHE A 62 29.41 -5.87 7.67
CA PHE A 62 30.59 -5.05 7.41
C PHE A 62 30.25 -3.84 6.53
N ARG A 63 31.14 -2.83 6.52
CA ARG A 63 30.93 -1.56 5.78
C ARG A 63 30.89 -1.73 4.26
N ASP A 64 31.55 -2.74 3.73
CA ASP A 64 31.48 -3.15 2.33
C ASP A 64 30.16 -3.89 1.99
N LYS A 65 29.22 -3.95 2.95
CA LYS A 65 27.93 -4.64 2.88
C LYS A 65 28.04 -6.15 2.77
N THR A 66 29.21 -6.73 3.04
CA THR A 66 29.31 -8.17 3.21
C THR A 66 28.63 -8.58 4.52
N PHE A 67 27.88 -9.68 4.44
CA PHE A 67 27.08 -10.23 5.54
C PHE A 67 27.67 -11.57 5.95
N LYS A 68 27.90 -11.75 7.25
CA LYS A 68 28.34 -13.04 7.80
C LYS A 68 27.43 -13.42 8.97
N ARG A 69 26.83 -14.60 8.88
CA ARG A 69 25.95 -15.19 9.89
C ARG A 69 26.69 -16.36 10.53
N ASP A 70 26.84 -16.32 11.86
CA ASP A 70 27.53 -17.37 12.60
C ASP A 70 26.50 -18.33 13.21
N GLU A 71 25.96 -19.20 12.35
CA GLU A 71 24.95 -20.20 12.71
C GLU A 71 25.54 -21.43 13.41
N ASN A 72 26.85 -21.67 13.20
CA ASN A 72 27.56 -22.87 13.67
C ASN A 72 28.20 -22.68 15.06
N ARG A 73 28.09 -21.48 15.66
CA ARG A 73 28.73 -21.12 16.94
C ARG A 73 30.25 -21.15 16.90
N GLU A 74 30.84 -20.79 15.79
CA GLU A 74 32.30 -20.83 15.64
C GLU A 74 32.99 -19.76 16.50
N ASN A 75 32.31 -18.65 16.77
CA ASN A 75 32.89 -17.51 17.50
C ASN A 75 32.05 -17.06 18.70
N TRP A 76 31.20 -17.92 19.25
CA TRP A 76 30.43 -17.58 20.44
C TRP A 76 30.01 -18.79 21.27
N GLU A 77 29.80 -18.55 22.55
CA GLU A 77 29.39 -19.57 23.51
C GLU A 77 28.22 -19.12 24.37
N ILE A 78 27.55 -20.11 24.96
CA ILE A 78 26.45 -19.91 25.92
C ILE A 78 26.83 -20.63 27.19
N LYS A 79 26.79 -19.93 28.31
CA LYS A 79 26.93 -20.52 29.64
C LYS A 79 25.61 -20.40 30.38
N ARG A 80 25.18 -21.50 31.02
CA ARG A 80 24.01 -21.52 31.91
C ARG A 80 24.48 -21.50 33.35
N GLU A 81 24.01 -20.52 34.11
CA GLU A 81 24.24 -20.42 35.56
C GLU A 81 22.87 -20.43 36.25
N GLY A 82 22.44 -21.61 36.71
CA GLY A 82 21.06 -21.81 37.18
C GLY A 82 20.05 -21.63 36.05
N ASN A 83 19.14 -20.66 36.20
CA ASN A 83 18.11 -20.34 35.19
C ASN A 83 18.50 -19.17 34.27
N ILE A 84 19.75 -18.71 34.36
CA ILE A 84 20.23 -17.53 33.64
C ILE A 84 21.11 -17.99 32.47
N TYR A 85 20.86 -17.41 31.29
CA TYR A 85 21.66 -17.63 30.09
C TYR A 85 22.61 -16.46 29.86
N ILE A 86 23.89 -16.77 29.78
CA ILE A 86 24.97 -15.82 29.51
C ILE A 86 25.52 -16.11 28.12
N PHE A 87 25.52 -15.10 27.25
CA PHE A 87 26.00 -15.20 25.87
C PHE A 87 27.32 -14.44 25.75
N THR A 88 28.34 -15.10 25.20
CA THR A 88 29.65 -14.49 24.97
C THR A 88 30.02 -14.62 23.50
N TYR A 89 30.32 -13.51 22.84
CA TYR A 89 30.77 -13.46 21.45
C TYR A 89 32.24 -13.03 21.38
N TYR A 90 33.06 -13.80 20.66
CA TYR A 90 34.49 -13.57 20.46
C TYR A 90 34.72 -12.89 19.10
N LEU A 91 35.40 -11.74 19.11
CA LEU A 91 35.64 -10.94 17.91
C LEU A 91 36.88 -11.47 17.18
N THR A 92 36.73 -11.91 15.93
CA THR A 92 37.84 -12.52 15.18
C THR A 92 38.85 -11.50 14.64
N LYS A 93 40.10 -11.90 14.40
CA LYS A 93 41.14 -11.01 13.81
C LYS A 93 40.76 -10.46 12.43
N GLU A 94 40.00 -11.21 11.64
CA GLU A 94 39.48 -10.75 10.34
C GLU A 94 38.51 -9.56 10.50
N VAL A 95 37.71 -9.60 11.57
CA VAL A 95 36.73 -8.58 11.94
C VAL A 95 37.41 -7.34 12.53
N ILE A 96 38.43 -7.54 13.38
CA ILE A 96 39.22 -6.46 14.00
C ILE A 96 40.03 -5.69 12.94
N ASN A 97 40.53 -6.33 11.89
CA ASN A 97 41.37 -5.68 10.87
C ASN A 97 40.58 -4.95 9.75
N LYS A 98 39.28 -5.22 9.61
CA LYS A 98 38.38 -4.49 8.67
C LYS A 98 37.67 -3.30 9.36
N SER A 99 38.12 -2.87 10.53
CA SER A 99 37.39 -1.98 11.44
C SER A 99 37.34 -0.52 10.99
N GLY A 100 36.40 -0.27 10.09
CA GLY A 100 35.74 1.03 9.97
C GLY A 100 34.24 0.83 10.16
N ILE A 101 33.79 0.59 11.39
CA ILE A 101 32.36 0.46 11.79
C ILE A 101 31.68 -0.80 11.23
N ALA A 102 31.71 -1.91 11.99
CA ALA A 102 30.84 -3.06 11.81
C ALA A 102 29.61 -2.95 12.76
N CYS A 103 28.45 -3.42 12.32
CA CYS A 103 27.25 -3.53 13.16
C CYS A 103 26.96 -5.01 13.42
N TYR A 104 26.86 -5.39 14.69
CA TYR A 104 26.57 -6.75 15.12
C TYR A 104 25.13 -6.84 15.60
N TYR A 105 24.53 -8.01 15.42
CA TYR A 105 23.15 -8.32 15.79
C TYR A 105 23.09 -9.68 16.50
N PHE A 106 22.30 -9.75 17.57
CA PHE A 106 21.92 -11.00 18.22
C PHE A 106 20.42 -11.19 18.09
N ALA A 107 19.98 -12.41 17.76
CA ALA A 107 18.57 -12.76 17.66
C ALA A 107 18.30 -14.16 18.23
N LEU A 108 17.07 -14.38 18.68
CA LEU A 108 16.53 -15.71 18.98
C LEU A 108 15.57 -16.10 17.85
N GLU A 109 15.71 -17.31 17.33
CA GLU A 109 14.88 -17.86 16.25
C GLU A 109 14.20 -19.14 16.70
N ASN A 110 13.05 -19.43 16.09
CA ASN A 110 12.40 -20.74 16.23
C ASN A 110 13.09 -21.78 15.32
N PRO A 111 12.73 -23.07 15.41
CA PRO A 111 13.33 -24.13 14.58
C PRO A 111 13.18 -23.91 13.07
N ASP A 112 12.20 -23.12 12.63
CA ASP A 112 11.95 -22.79 11.22
C ASP A 112 12.78 -21.59 10.72
N GLY A 113 13.66 -21.02 11.56
CA GLY A 113 14.52 -19.88 11.22
C GLY A 113 13.80 -18.53 11.25
N LEU A 114 12.61 -18.46 11.84
CA LEU A 114 11.86 -17.22 12.04
C LEU A 114 12.25 -16.57 13.36
N ARG A 115 12.52 -15.25 13.33
CA ARG A 115 12.87 -14.48 14.52
C ARG A 115 11.72 -14.47 15.53
N ILE A 116 12.04 -14.79 16.78
CA ILE A 116 11.10 -14.79 17.89
C ILE A 116 10.96 -13.35 18.41
N SER A 117 9.73 -12.83 18.40
CA SER A 117 9.41 -11.50 18.93
C SER A 117 8.48 -11.67 20.13
N THR A 118 8.94 -11.38 21.36
CA THR A 118 8.06 -11.27 22.53
C THR A 118 8.04 -9.82 23.02
N PRO A 119 6.87 -9.27 23.42
CA PRO A 119 6.78 -7.90 23.92
C PRO A 119 7.54 -7.67 25.24
N THR A 120 7.79 -8.76 25.97
CA THR A 120 8.28 -8.78 27.35
C THR A 120 9.80 -8.89 27.46
N LEU A 121 10.54 -9.53 26.54
CA LEU A 121 12.01 -9.55 26.69
C LEU A 121 12.64 -8.15 26.48
N LYS A 122 13.52 -7.75 27.41
CA LYS A 122 14.29 -6.49 27.37
C LYS A 122 15.76 -6.74 27.74
N MET A 123 16.62 -6.94 26.76
CA MET A 123 18.05 -7.24 26.95
C MET A 123 18.79 -6.31 27.93
N GLY A 124 19.55 -6.89 28.87
CA GLY A 124 20.44 -6.18 29.79
C GLY A 124 21.88 -6.63 29.58
N ILE A 125 22.79 -5.71 29.29
CA ILE A 125 24.18 -6.03 28.97
C ILE A 125 25.03 -5.94 30.23
N ASP A 126 25.77 -7.00 30.52
CA ASP A 126 26.73 -7.07 31.61
C ASP A 126 28.12 -7.19 30.97
N CYS A 127 28.83 -6.06 30.84
CA CYS A 127 30.08 -5.96 30.09
C CYS A 127 31.24 -6.48 30.94
N ASP A 128 31.78 -7.66 30.63
CA ASP A 128 32.94 -8.21 31.33
C ASP A 128 34.13 -8.36 30.35
N PHE A 129 35.11 -7.46 30.46
CA PHE A 129 36.27 -7.41 29.57
C PHE A 129 37.35 -8.41 30.02
N LYS A 130 37.73 -9.37 29.16
CA LYS A 130 39.02 -10.06 29.26
C LYS A 130 39.79 -9.89 27.95
N GLU A 131 41.00 -9.36 28.04
CA GLU A 131 42.07 -9.65 27.08
C GLU A 131 42.59 -11.08 27.37
N GLU A 132 42.94 -11.83 26.32
CA GLU A 132 43.65 -13.09 26.51
C GLU A 132 45.00 -12.87 27.20
N GLY A 133 45.06 -13.28 28.46
CA GLY A 133 46.29 -13.28 29.26
C GLY A 133 46.03 -13.35 30.76
N GLY A 134 45.10 -14.20 31.22
CA GLY A 134 44.73 -14.26 32.65
C GLY A 134 44.09 -12.95 33.15
N PRO A 135 43.58 -12.90 34.39
CA PRO A 135 43.12 -11.62 34.94
C PRO A 135 44.34 -10.69 35.04
N SER A 136 44.29 -9.48 34.45
CA SER A 136 45.24 -8.47 34.92
C SER A 136 44.77 -8.07 36.32
N GLU A 137 45.38 -8.69 37.33
CA GLU A 137 45.41 -8.27 38.72
C GLU A 137 46.06 -6.89 38.86
N HIS A 138 45.78 -5.94 37.97
CA HIS A 138 46.35 -4.60 38.01
C HIS A 138 45.29 -3.50 38.09
N TYR A 139 44.12 -3.62 37.46
CA TYR A 139 43.13 -2.52 37.52
C TYR A 139 41.98 -2.72 38.51
N ILE A 140 41.51 -3.95 38.72
CA ILE A 140 40.64 -4.25 39.88
C ILE A 140 41.49 -4.26 41.15
N SER A 141 42.74 -4.72 41.06
CA SER A 141 43.66 -4.65 42.20
C SER A 141 44.05 -3.21 42.50
N GLU A 142 44.35 -2.31 41.55
CA GLU A 142 44.72 -0.94 41.92
C GLU A 142 43.56 -0.14 42.50
N PHE A 143 42.33 -0.30 42.01
CA PHE A 143 41.19 0.40 42.58
C PHE A 143 40.78 -0.19 43.93
N GLU A 144 40.75 -1.52 44.08
CA GLU A 144 40.50 -2.15 45.38
C GLU A 144 41.71 -2.01 46.34
N TYR A 145 42.95 -1.91 45.85
CA TYR A 145 44.17 -1.64 46.62
C TYR A 145 44.23 -0.18 47.03
N LEU A 146 43.79 0.76 46.19
CA LEU A 146 43.69 2.18 46.55
C LEU A 146 42.57 2.37 47.57
N VAL A 147 41.41 1.72 47.38
CA VAL A 147 40.30 1.74 48.35
C VAL A 147 40.68 1.01 49.65
N LYS A 148 41.44 -0.09 49.59
CA LYS A 148 41.95 -0.81 50.76
C LYS A 148 43.08 -0.04 51.45
N LYS A 149 44.01 0.59 50.73
CA LYS A 149 45.04 1.49 51.28
C LYS A 149 44.44 2.72 51.91
N VAL A 150 43.45 3.35 51.27
CA VAL A 150 42.74 4.50 51.82
C VAL A 150 41.98 4.08 53.08
N ARG A 151 41.34 2.89 53.10
CA ARG A 151 40.74 2.35 54.34
C ARG A 151 41.77 2.01 55.42
N GLU A 152 42.89 1.37 55.10
CA GLU A 152 43.97 1.05 56.04
C GLU A 152 44.66 2.32 56.58
N ILE A 153 44.78 3.38 55.76
CA ILE A 153 45.29 4.70 56.16
C ILE A 153 44.29 5.38 57.10
N ILE A 154 42.98 5.32 56.79
CA ILE A 154 41.91 5.85 57.65
C ILE A 154 41.83 5.07 58.98
N GLU A 155 41.94 3.74 58.96
CA GLU A 155 41.87 2.89 60.15
C GLU A 155 43.15 2.97 61.01
N SER A 156 44.34 3.18 60.42
CA SER A 156 45.61 3.33 61.15
C SER A 156 45.92 4.75 61.64
N ALA A 157 45.32 5.78 61.03
CA ALA A 157 45.43 7.16 61.49
C ALA A 157 44.52 7.46 62.70
N GLY A 158 43.39 6.75 62.84
CA GLY A 158 42.43 7.01 63.93
C GLY A 158 41.87 8.43 63.86
N GLU A 159 41.80 9.14 65.01
CA GLU A 159 41.33 10.53 65.09
C GLU A 159 42.44 11.58 64.78
N ASP A 160 43.65 11.17 64.41
CA ASP A 160 44.80 12.06 64.15
C ASP A 160 44.86 12.53 62.69
N PHE A 161 44.32 13.73 62.46
CA PHE A 161 44.04 14.28 61.13
C PHE A 161 45.29 14.63 60.32
N ASP A 162 46.37 15.06 60.97
CA ASP A 162 47.61 15.45 60.26
C ASP A 162 48.32 14.22 59.67
N LYS A 163 48.24 13.08 60.37
CA LYS A 163 48.80 11.79 59.91
C LYS A 163 48.02 11.22 58.72
N LEU A 164 46.71 11.49 58.66
CA LEU A 164 45.84 11.11 57.55
C LEU A 164 46.17 11.91 56.28
N ILE A 165 46.36 13.23 56.41
CA ILE A 165 46.69 14.13 55.30
C ILE A 165 48.04 13.74 54.67
N THR A 166 49.09 13.58 55.47
CA THR A 166 50.43 13.22 54.94
C THR A 166 50.46 11.84 54.27
N SER A 167 49.63 10.90 54.74
CA SER A 167 49.53 9.55 54.15
C SER A 167 48.72 9.52 52.85
N LEU A 168 47.76 10.45 52.69
CA LEU A 168 46.97 10.61 51.47
C LEU A 168 47.69 11.43 50.39
N GLU A 169 48.53 12.39 50.79
CA GLU A 169 49.38 13.17 49.86
C GLU A 169 50.39 12.29 49.09
N GLN A 170 50.77 11.13 49.62
CA GLN A 170 51.59 10.17 48.88
C GLN A 170 50.86 9.46 47.73
N LEU A 171 49.55 9.70 47.54
CA LEU A 171 48.75 9.18 46.42
C LEU A 171 48.55 10.20 45.28
N SER A 172 49.12 11.40 45.36
CA SER A 172 48.85 12.52 44.44
C SER A 172 49.45 12.41 43.03
N ASP A 173 50.26 11.41 42.72
CA ASP A 173 50.87 11.24 41.38
C ASP A 173 49.89 10.73 40.30
N ILE A 174 48.58 10.69 40.56
CA ILE A 174 47.52 10.19 39.66
C ILE A 174 46.54 11.32 39.28
N GLU A 175 47.05 12.49 38.91
CA GLU A 175 46.28 13.74 38.80
C GLU A 175 45.61 14.02 37.43
N TRP A 176 45.68 13.15 36.41
CA TRP A 176 45.23 13.48 35.04
C TRP A 176 43.75 13.17 34.68
N ARG A 177 42.86 12.74 35.59
CA ARG A 177 41.51 12.27 35.17
C ARG A 177 40.30 12.85 35.91
N VAL A 178 40.45 13.94 36.67
CA VAL A 178 39.36 14.50 37.53
C VAL A 178 38.62 15.72 36.94
N ASP A 179 39.09 16.32 35.84
CA ASP A 179 38.50 17.57 35.29
C ASP A 179 37.07 17.49 34.73
N ASN A 180 36.46 16.29 34.63
CA ASN A 180 35.08 16.15 34.10
C ASN A 180 33.97 16.15 35.16
N LEU A 181 34.28 16.39 36.44
CA LEU A 181 33.29 16.33 37.53
C LEU A 181 32.89 17.69 38.13
N SER A 182 33.45 18.81 37.67
CA SER A 182 33.27 20.12 38.31
C SER A 182 31.98 20.89 37.95
N THR A 183 31.04 20.31 37.18
CA THR A 183 29.80 21.03 36.76
C THR A 183 28.59 20.87 37.69
N LYS A 184 28.71 20.28 38.88
CA LYS A 184 27.57 20.16 39.81
C LYS A 184 27.92 20.19 41.30
N VAL A 185 28.48 21.29 41.83
CA VAL A 185 28.25 21.68 43.25
C VAL A 185 28.43 23.20 43.40
N ASP A 186 27.32 23.96 43.40
CA ASP A 186 27.28 25.32 43.94
C ASP A 186 26.95 25.24 45.44
N TYR A 187 27.94 25.38 46.33
CA TYR A 187 27.80 26.01 47.66
C TYR A 187 29.14 26.07 48.43
N ILE A 188 29.42 27.24 49.01
CA ILE A 188 30.32 27.55 50.15
C ILE A 188 31.76 28.05 49.84
N ASP A 189 31.88 29.36 50.05
CA ASP A 189 33.07 30.17 50.41
C ASP A 189 33.78 29.62 51.67
N THR A 190 35.09 29.43 51.63
CA THR A 190 35.99 29.90 52.71
C THR A 190 37.42 30.14 52.24
N ARG A 191 37.80 31.42 52.28
CA ARG A 191 39.16 31.98 52.29
C ARG A 191 40.17 31.25 53.19
N LYS A 192 41.47 31.42 52.82
CA LYS A 192 42.75 30.93 53.41
C LYS A 192 43.17 29.61 52.72
N ILE A 193 44.26 29.53 51.97
CA ILE A 193 45.65 29.70 52.42
C ILE A 193 46.52 30.28 51.30
N ARG A 194 47.52 31.05 51.71
CA ARG A 194 48.42 31.89 50.92
C ARG A 194 49.54 31.12 50.22
N SER A 195 50.02 31.73 49.14
CA SER A 195 51.42 31.93 48.71
C SER A 195 52.26 30.65 48.50
N SER A 196 52.89 30.45 47.34
CA SER A 196 54.10 31.19 46.96
C SER A 196 54.66 30.60 45.65
N GLN A 197 55.46 31.40 44.94
CA GLN A 197 56.33 31.04 43.81
C GLN A 197 55.72 31.08 42.40
N LEU A 198 55.33 32.29 42.01
CA LEU A 198 55.50 32.79 40.65
C LEU A 198 56.93 33.32 40.51
N ASP A 199 57.73 32.66 39.69
CA ASP A 199 58.93 33.24 39.11
C ASP A 199 58.91 32.88 37.62
N ILE A 200 59.10 33.88 36.76
CA ILE A 200 59.69 33.86 35.41
C ILE A 200 59.45 35.27 34.85
N SER A 201 60.47 36.11 35.03
CA SER A 201 60.72 37.29 34.22
C SER A 201 61.38 36.88 32.90
N SER A 202 60.75 37.16 31.76
CA SER A 202 61.46 37.68 30.58
C SER A 202 60.47 38.13 29.51
N GLU A 203 60.62 39.40 29.17
CA GLU A 203 59.82 40.21 28.27
C GLU A 203 60.37 40.06 26.83
N SER A 204 59.53 39.58 25.89
CA SER A 204 59.73 39.90 24.47
C SER A 204 58.48 39.63 23.63
N ALA A 205 57.99 40.72 23.02
CA ALA A 205 57.03 40.82 21.92
C ALA A 205 55.53 40.65 22.24
N ARG A 206 54.96 41.75 22.75
CA ARG A 206 53.55 42.11 22.65
C ARG A 206 53.06 42.08 21.19
N ILE A 207 52.13 41.18 20.87
CA ILE A 207 50.88 41.59 20.19
C ILE A 207 49.82 41.57 21.30
N GLN A 208 49.50 42.76 21.80
CA GLN A 208 48.44 42.95 22.78
C GLN A 208 47.08 42.76 22.05
N PRO A 209 46.15 41.89 22.52
CA PRO A 209 44.89 41.59 21.84
C PRO A 209 43.93 42.78 21.65
N GLN A 210 44.28 43.95 22.20
CA GLN A 210 43.47 45.16 22.31
C GLN A 210 43.23 45.87 20.96
N ASN A 211 43.98 45.55 19.90
CA ASN A 211 43.91 46.20 18.58
C ASN A 211 43.33 45.31 17.47
N LEU A 212 42.83 44.12 17.80
CA LEU A 212 42.11 43.28 16.85
C LEU A 212 40.62 43.55 17.04
N SER A 213 39.90 43.88 15.96
CA SER A 213 38.46 44.11 16.06
C SER A 213 37.79 42.88 16.67
N GLU A 214 36.68 43.09 17.39
CA GLU A 214 35.92 42.01 18.05
C GLU A 214 35.61 40.83 17.08
N ALA A 215 35.49 41.13 15.79
CA ALA A 215 35.35 40.17 14.71
C ALA A 215 36.59 39.28 14.50
N VAL A 216 37.81 39.84 14.58
CA VAL A 216 39.06 39.07 14.44
C VAL A 216 39.30 38.20 15.68
N LEU A 217 38.94 38.67 16.87
CA LEU A 217 39.02 37.87 18.10
C LEU A 217 38.03 36.68 18.07
N LYS A 218 36.83 36.86 17.50
CA LYS A 218 35.85 35.78 17.25
C LYS A 218 36.30 34.78 16.17
N MET A 219 37.06 35.20 15.17
CA MET A 219 37.63 34.28 14.16
C MET A 219 38.70 33.35 14.73
N MET A 220 39.48 33.82 15.73
CA MET A 220 40.59 33.05 16.31
C MET A 220 40.15 32.04 17.38
N THR A 221 38.92 32.15 17.88
CA THR A 221 38.40 31.30 18.98
C THR A 221 37.62 30.07 18.52
N GLY A 222 37.42 29.87 17.21
CA GLY A 222 36.90 28.61 16.65
C GLY A 222 35.41 28.30 16.89
N ASP A 223 34.74 29.03 17.77
CA ASP A 223 33.38 28.72 18.23
C ASP A 223 32.25 29.46 17.50
N THR A 224 32.54 30.31 16.51
CA THR A 224 31.51 31.05 15.75
C THR A 224 31.34 30.50 14.33
N PRO A 225 30.09 30.28 13.83
CA PRO A 225 29.88 29.89 12.43
C PRO A 225 30.40 30.97 11.48
N VAL A 226 31.37 30.63 10.63
CA VAL A 226 32.07 31.54 9.70
C VAL A 226 31.14 32.23 8.67
N GLY A 227 29.87 31.81 8.58
CA GLY A 227 28.90 32.28 7.59
C GLY A 227 28.55 33.78 7.66
N GLU A 228 28.62 34.41 8.84
CA GLU A 228 28.28 35.83 8.99
C GLU A 228 29.38 36.79 8.47
N PHE A 229 30.59 36.29 8.21
CA PHE A 229 31.72 37.08 7.71
C PHE A 229 31.94 36.91 6.19
N ILE A 230 31.13 36.09 5.53
CA ILE A 230 31.20 35.85 4.08
C ILE A 230 30.09 36.65 3.40
N ALA A 231 30.46 37.62 2.55
CA ALA A 231 29.48 38.39 1.79
C ALA A 231 28.62 37.48 0.88
N ASN A 232 27.36 37.85 0.68
CA ASN A 232 26.44 37.11 -0.20
C ASN A 232 27.05 36.93 -1.60
N GLY A 233 27.09 35.68 -2.09
CA GLY A 233 27.67 35.34 -3.39
C GLY A 233 29.20 35.34 -3.45
N ALA A 234 29.90 35.58 -2.32
CA ALA A 234 31.36 35.60 -2.30
C ALA A 234 31.99 34.21 -2.52
N VAL A 235 31.26 33.12 -2.26
CA VAL A 235 31.69 31.75 -2.56
C VAL A 235 31.11 31.33 -3.91
N THR A 236 31.91 31.45 -4.96
CA THR A 236 31.58 31.00 -6.31
C THR A 236 32.05 29.56 -6.53
N ASN A 237 31.63 28.92 -7.62
CA ASN A 237 32.02 27.54 -7.94
C ASN A 237 33.55 27.37 -8.00
N GLU A 238 34.28 28.37 -8.53
CA GLU A 238 35.74 28.34 -8.66
C GLU A 238 36.47 28.39 -7.31
N LYS A 239 35.79 28.87 -6.26
CA LYS A 239 36.33 28.93 -4.89
C LYS A 239 36.05 27.65 -4.09
N ILE A 240 35.28 26.71 -4.64
CA ILE A 240 35.01 25.42 -4.05
C ILE A 240 35.87 24.38 -4.77
N ALA A 241 36.89 23.86 -4.07
CA ALA A 241 37.70 22.78 -4.63
C ALA A 241 36.85 21.53 -4.92
N ASN A 242 37.23 20.77 -5.94
CA ASN A 242 36.54 19.52 -6.30
C ASN A 242 36.47 18.57 -5.08
N GLY A 243 35.26 18.12 -4.75
CA GLY A 243 35.02 17.24 -3.60
C GLY A 243 35.02 17.92 -2.22
N ALA A 244 35.19 19.25 -2.15
CA ALA A 244 35.20 19.98 -0.88
C ALA A 244 33.86 19.92 -0.13
N VAL A 245 32.75 19.72 -0.84
CA VAL A 245 31.42 19.51 -0.25
C VAL A 245 31.16 18.00 -0.14
N SER A 246 31.43 17.44 1.04
CA SER A 246 31.08 16.07 1.41
C SER A 246 29.63 15.97 1.88
N ASN A 247 29.06 14.77 1.97
CA ASN A 247 27.70 14.57 2.46
C ASN A 247 27.46 15.18 3.85
N SER A 248 28.45 15.15 4.75
CA SER A 248 28.37 15.77 6.09
C SER A 248 28.26 17.30 6.07
N LYS A 249 28.55 17.95 4.93
CA LYS A 249 28.43 19.39 4.72
C LYS A 249 27.10 19.76 4.04
N ILE A 250 26.26 18.77 3.74
CA ILE A 250 24.93 18.92 3.16
C ILE A 250 23.91 18.62 4.26
N ALA A 251 23.06 19.59 4.58
CA ALA A 251 22.01 19.38 5.57
C ALA A 251 20.90 18.46 5.01
N ASP A 252 20.24 17.72 5.89
CA ASP A 252 19.14 16.85 5.50
C ASP A 252 18.01 17.64 4.79
N GLY A 253 17.58 17.15 3.63
CA GLY A 253 16.53 17.77 2.83
C GLY A 253 16.95 19.03 2.05
N SER A 254 18.21 19.48 2.13
CA SER A 254 18.65 20.71 1.45
C SER A 254 18.72 20.57 -0.08
N VAL A 255 18.77 19.35 -0.60
CA VAL A 255 18.72 19.04 -2.04
C VAL A 255 17.31 18.58 -2.41
N ASN A 256 16.50 19.49 -2.94
CA ASN A 256 15.14 19.19 -3.42
C ASN A 256 15.10 18.96 -4.94
N GLY A 257 13.93 18.56 -5.46
CA GLY A 257 13.77 18.23 -6.88
C GLY A 257 14.14 19.36 -7.86
N SER A 258 14.03 20.63 -7.46
CA SER A 258 14.44 21.77 -8.30
C SER A 258 15.96 21.91 -8.45
N LYS A 259 16.73 21.26 -7.57
CA LYS A 259 18.20 21.24 -7.57
C LYS A 259 18.76 20.00 -8.28
N ILE A 260 17.90 19.10 -8.77
CA ILE A 260 18.27 17.88 -9.49
C ILE A 260 17.92 18.06 -10.97
N THR A 261 18.92 18.02 -11.84
CA THR A 261 18.69 18.14 -13.29
C THR A 261 18.09 16.85 -13.87
N LYS A 262 17.50 16.96 -15.06
CA LYS A 262 16.92 15.80 -15.76
C LYS A 262 18.00 14.72 -15.94
N TYR A 263 17.68 13.49 -15.54
CA TYR A 263 18.55 12.31 -15.58
C TYR A 263 19.75 12.30 -14.61
N ALA A 264 19.83 13.22 -13.64
CA ALA A 264 20.92 13.21 -12.65
C ALA A 264 20.90 11.99 -11.71
N VAL A 265 19.77 11.29 -11.60
CA VAL A 265 19.63 10.05 -10.82
C VAL A 265 19.66 8.86 -11.78
N GLY A 266 20.78 8.14 -11.83
CA GLY A 266 20.96 6.91 -12.59
C GLY A 266 20.50 5.67 -11.82
N THR A 267 20.56 4.50 -12.49
CA THR A 267 20.18 3.21 -11.90
C THR A 267 20.95 2.89 -10.62
N ASP A 268 22.25 3.19 -10.61
CA ASP A 268 23.15 2.87 -9.49
C ASP A 268 22.92 3.79 -8.28
N ASN A 269 22.20 4.90 -8.48
CA ASN A 269 21.81 5.81 -7.41
C ASN A 269 20.49 5.38 -6.72
N VAL A 270 19.78 4.39 -7.27
CA VAL A 270 18.55 3.85 -6.71
C VAL A 270 18.88 2.55 -5.98
N ALA A 271 18.76 2.56 -4.65
CA ALA A 271 18.98 1.35 -3.86
C ALA A 271 17.97 0.25 -4.24
N THR A 272 18.37 -1.01 -4.05
CA THR A 272 17.48 -2.17 -4.18
C THR A 272 16.22 -1.94 -3.34
N GLU A 273 15.05 -2.19 -3.94
CA GLU A 273 13.72 -1.98 -3.33
C GLU A 273 13.38 -0.53 -2.94
N ALA A 274 14.19 0.46 -3.33
CA ALA A 274 13.89 1.87 -3.04
C ALA A 274 12.57 2.34 -3.67
N ILE A 275 12.13 1.70 -4.76
CA ILE A 275 10.85 1.97 -5.43
C ILE A 275 9.78 1.00 -4.91
N THR A 276 9.07 1.41 -3.87
CA THR A 276 7.95 0.69 -3.25
C THR A 276 6.62 1.00 -3.94
N ASN A 277 5.59 0.17 -3.77
CA ASN A 277 4.26 0.39 -4.38
C ASN A 277 3.71 1.82 -4.23
N PRO A 278 3.77 2.49 -3.06
CA PRO A 278 3.27 3.87 -2.93
C PRO A 278 4.05 4.93 -3.72
N LYS A 279 5.28 4.61 -4.16
CA LYS A 279 6.13 5.50 -4.98
C LYS A 279 5.85 5.34 -6.49
N ILE A 280 4.99 4.39 -6.85
CA ILE A 280 4.55 4.13 -8.23
C ILE A 280 3.12 4.66 -8.38
N ALA A 281 2.96 5.74 -9.15
CA ALA A 281 1.64 6.27 -9.42
C ALA A 281 0.80 5.29 -10.27
N PRO A 282 -0.54 5.23 -10.09
CA PRO A 282 -1.41 4.44 -10.94
C PRO A 282 -1.19 4.72 -12.44
N GLY A 283 -1.05 3.67 -13.25
CA GLY A 283 -0.82 3.78 -14.70
C GLY A 283 0.61 4.17 -15.12
N SER A 284 1.53 4.40 -14.18
CA SER A 284 2.92 4.78 -14.52
C SER A 284 3.75 3.65 -15.13
N VAL A 285 3.35 2.38 -14.94
CA VAL A 285 3.94 1.21 -15.60
C VAL A 285 3.05 0.81 -16.78
N THR A 286 3.44 1.23 -17.99
CA THR A 286 2.74 0.91 -19.24
C THR A 286 3.27 -0.38 -19.86
N ALA A 287 2.52 -0.98 -20.81
CA ALA A 287 2.93 -2.22 -21.47
C ALA A 287 4.34 -2.12 -22.11
N SER A 288 4.70 -0.97 -22.67
CA SER A 288 6.04 -0.70 -23.23
C SER A 288 7.19 -0.72 -22.21
N LYS A 289 6.89 -0.63 -20.91
CA LYS A 289 7.88 -0.66 -19.81
C LYS A 289 8.07 -2.06 -19.24
N VAL A 290 7.35 -3.05 -19.76
CA VAL A 290 7.40 -4.45 -19.34
C VAL A 290 7.97 -5.26 -20.49
N ALA A 291 9.08 -5.96 -20.25
CA ALA A 291 9.66 -6.85 -21.26
C ALA A 291 8.74 -8.06 -21.52
N MET A 292 8.72 -8.54 -22.76
CA MET A 292 7.98 -9.74 -23.13
C MET A 292 8.41 -10.91 -22.23
N GLU A 293 7.44 -11.68 -21.72
CA GLU A 293 7.64 -12.84 -20.82
C GLU A 293 8.29 -12.54 -19.44
N SER A 294 8.57 -11.28 -19.10
CA SER A 294 9.21 -10.93 -17.80
C SER A 294 8.31 -11.11 -16.57
N ILE A 295 7.03 -11.41 -16.77
CA ILE A 295 6.05 -11.58 -15.68
C ILE A 295 5.84 -13.08 -15.41
N ASN A 296 6.21 -13.52 -14.20
CA ASN A 296 5.87 -14.84 -13.71
C ASN A 296 4.38 -14.91 -13.33
N TYR A 297 3.59 -15.61 -14.15
CA TYR A 297 2.14 -15.75 -14.03
C TYR A 297 1.67 -16.42 -12.73
N THR A 298 2.55 -17.14 -12.00
CA THR A 298 2.22 -17.75 -10.70
C THR A 298 2.10 -16.72 -9.57
N LYS A 299 2.69 -15.53 -9.73
CA LYS A 299 2.60 -14.42 -8.78
C LYS A 299 1.52 -13.39 -9.13
N LEU A 300 0.81 -13.59 -10.24
CA LEU A 300 -0.36 -12.79 -10.60
C LEU A 300 -1.59 -13.27 -9.81
N THR A 301 -2.27 -12.34 -9.14
CA THR A 301 -3.54 -12.59 -8.46
C THR A 301 -4.62 -13.05 -9.45
N LYS A 302 -5.65 -13.77 -8.96
CA LYS A 302 -6.78 -14.26 -9.79
C LYS A 302 -7.41 -13.16 -10.66
N THR A 303 -7.46 -11.93 -10.17
CA THR A 303 -8.04 -10.77 -10.86
C THR A 303 -7.18 -10.25 -12.02
N THR A 304 -5.88 -10.55 -12.05
CA THR A 304 -4.93 -10.09 -13.10
C THR A 304 -4.72 -11.07 -14.26
N ARG A 305 -5.31 -12.28 -14.22
CA ARG A 305 -5.12 -13.34 -15.25
C ARG A 305 -6.00 -13.18 -16.50
N GLY A 306 -6.25 -11.96 -16.97
CA GLY A 306 -7.17 -11.72 -18.09
C GLY A 306 -6.95 -12.67 -19.29
N ILE A 307 -7.99 -13.44 -19.65
CA ILE A 307 -8.18 -14.20 -20.92
C ILE A 307 -7.02 -15.15 -21.25
N GLY A 308 -7.05 -16.43 -20.87
CA GLY A 308 -7.87 -17.42 -21.55
C GLY A 308 -7.01 -18.37 -22.39
N ILE A 309 -6.35 -19.34 -21.75
CA ILE A 309 -5.97 -20.61 -22.39
C ILE A 309 -6.14 -21.73 -21.35
N ASN A 310 -7.11 -22.62 -21.59
CA ASN A 310 -7.20 -23.91 -20.92
C ASN A 310 -5.94 -24.70 -21.29
N THR A 311 -4.99 -24.84 -20.35
CA THR A 311 -3.84 -25.75 -20.46
C THR A 311 -3.86 -26.67 -19.25
N GLY A 312 -4.37 -27.89 -19.44
CA GLY A 312 -4.30 -28.97 -18.44
C GLY A 312 -5.05 -28.73 -17.13
N THR A 313 -5.95 -27.73 -17.05
CA THR A 313 -6.82 -27.48 -15.89
C THR A 313 -8.20 -27.17 -16.42
N LEU A 314 -9.25 -27.83 -15.89
CA LEU A 314 -10.63 -27.80 -16.40
C LEU A 314 -11.18 -26.43 -16.81
N TYR A 315 -10.64 -25.29 -16.40
CA TYR A 315 -11.05 -23.93 -16.80
C TYR A 315 -11.18 -23.74 -18.33
N PRO A 316 -12.28 -23.16 -18.87
CA PRO A 316 -13.41 -22.54 -18.18
C PRO A 316 -14.47 -23.53 -17.72
N LEU A 317 -14.23 -24.82 -17.82
CA LEU A 317 -15.13 -25.90 -17.43
C LEU A 317 -14.87 -26.40 -15.99
N ARG A 318 -15.81 -27.16 -15.44
CA ARG A 318 -15.70 -27.95 -14.21
C ARG A 318 -16.53 -29.22 -14.36
N ALA A 319 -16.13 -30.29 -13.69
CA ALA A 319 -17.05 -31.40 -13.40
C ALA A 319 -18.13 -30.90 -12.42
N ALA A 320 -19.38 -31.31 -12.62
CA ALA A 320 -20.48 -31.00 -11.70
C ALA A 320 -21.11 -32.29 -11.17
N ASP A 321 -21.49 -32.26 -9.89
CA ASP A 321 -22.35 -33.26 -9.28
C ASP A 321 -23.81 -32.91 -9.59
N ILE A 322 -24.49 -33.80 -10.31
CA ILE A 322 -25.82 -33.57 -10.86
C ILE A 322 -26.79 -34.53 -10.19
N LEU A 323 -27.76 -33.96 -9.48
CA LEU A 323 -28.74 -34.74 -8.70
C LEU A 323 -29.77 -35.43 -9.61
N ASN A 324 -30.29 -36.57 -9.14
CA ASN A 324 -31.31 -37.40 -9.79
C ASN A 324 -30.86 -38.14 -11.06
N ASN A 325 -29.61 -38.62 -11.08
CA ASN A 325 -29.04 -39.31 -12.24
C ASN A 325 -28.38 -40.66 -11.85
N ALA A 326 -28.49 -41.66 -12.73
CA ALA A 326 -27.71 -42.90 -12.62
C ALA A 326 -26.41 -42.71 -13.42
N LEU A 327 -25.25 -42.82 -12.75
CA LEU A 327 -23.90 -42.56 -13.29
C LEU A 327 -23.51 -43.47 -14.49
N PRO A 328 -23.25 -42.95 -15.69
CA PRO A 328 -22.26 -43.44 -16.64
C PRO A 328 -20.97 -42.63 -16.51
N ASP A 329 -19.87 -43.33 -16.77
CA ASP A 329 -18.46 -42.92 -16.70
C ASP A 329 -18.18 -41.41 -16.46
N PRO A 330 -17.75 -41.02 -15.24
CA PRO A 330 -17.65 -39.63 -14.79
C PRO A 330 -16.46 -38.85 -15.36
N THR A 331 -15.74 -39.40 -16.33
CA THR A 331 -14.48 -38.82 -16.80
C THR A 331 -14.71 -38.11 -18.13
N PRO A 332 -14.61 -36.76 -18.20
CA PRO A 332 -14.31 -36.10 -19.47
C PRO A 332 -13.02 -36.74 -19.98
N LYS A 333 -13.10 -37.54 -21.03
CA LYS A 333 -11.93 -38.20 -21.60
C LYS A 333 -10.89 -37.12 -21.92
N ASP A 334 -9.61 -37.38 -21.66
CA ASP A 334 -8.50 -36.43 -21.83
C ASP A 334 -8.48 -35.76 -23.22
N GLU A 335 -9.09 -36.40 -24.22
CA GLU A 335 -9.35 -35.89 -25.56
C GLU A 335 -10.15 -34.57 -25.65
N HIS A 336 -10.82 -34.14 -24.58
CA HIS A 336 -11.55 -32.86 -24.53
C HIS A 336 -10.78 -31.73 -23.86
N GLN A 337 -9.62 -32.03 -23.25
CA GLN A 337 -8.78 -31.00 -22.65
C GLN A 337 -8.30 -30.05 -23.74
N ASN A 338 -8.34 -28.75 -23.46
CA ASN A 338 -7.89 -27.69 -24.37
C ASN A 338 -8.76 -27.51 -25.64
N VAL A 339 -9.89 -28.21 -25.80
CA VAL A 339 -10.87 -27.93 -26.87
C VAL A 339 -11.47 -26.54 -26.68
N ILE A 340 -12.03 -26.28 -25.50
CA ILE A 340 -12.56 -24.96 -25.13
C ILE A 340 -11.47 -24.22 -24.37
N LEU A 341 -10.98 -23.12 -24.97
CA LEU A 341 -9.92 -22.29 -24.40
C LEU A 341 -10.47 -21.19 -23.49
N SER A 342 -11.60 -20.59 -23.88
CA SER A 342 -12.28 -19.60 -23.05
C SER A 342 -13.77 -19.54 -23.38
N VAL A 343 -14.57 -19.21 -22.37
CA VAL A 343 -15.99 -18.88 -22.52
C VAL A 343 -16.26 -17.64 -21.69
N ARG A 344 -17.07 -16.73 -22.22
CA ARG A 344 -17.60 -15.58 -21.48
C ARG A 344 -19.09 -15.49 -21.72
N ILE A 345 -19.85 -15.47 -20.63
CA ILE A 345 -21.30 -15.27 -20.66
C ILE A 345 -21.59 -13.93 -20.01
N THR A 346 -22.17 -13.00 -20.75
CA THR A 346 -22.67 -11.73 -20.22
C THR A 346 -24.18 -11.80 -20.05
N GLY A 347 -24.68 -11.36 -18.90
CA GLY A 347 -26.10 -11.45 -18.53
C GLY A 347 -26.46 -12.75 -17.78
N ALA A 348 -25.46 -13.52 -17.36
CA ALA A 348 -25.66 -14.75 -16.61
C ALA A 348 -26.42 -14.48 -15.29
N LYS A 349 -27.33 -15.35 -14.88
CA LYS A 349 -28.04 -15.17 -13.60
C LYS A 349 -27.33 -15.90 -12.47
N GLN A 350 -27.23 -15.27 -11.28
CA GLN A 350 -26.51 -15.83 -10.12
C GLN A 350 -27.04 -17.21 -9.65
N ASN A 351 -28.34 -17.45 -9.79
CA ASN A 351 -28.98 -18.71 -9.41
C ASN A 351 -29.02 -19.74 -10.56
N LYS A 352 -28.31 -19.49 -11.66
CA LYS A 352 -28.25 -20.39 -12.80
C LYS A 352 -26.82 -20.89 -13.03
N ILE A 353 -26.72 -22.10 -13.55
CA ILE A 353 -25.48 -22.69 -14.05
C ILE A 353 -25.65 -22.88 -15.56
N TYR A 354 -24.59 -22.56 -16.30
CA TYR A 354 -24.52 -22.72 -17.75
C TYR A 354 -23.49 -23.78 -18.10
N ALA A 355 -23.74 -24.54 -19.15
CA ALA A 355 -22.84 -25.57 -19.62
C ALA A 355 -22.68 -25.53 -21.14
N VAL A 356 -21.45 -25.77 -21.61
CA VAL A 356 -21.18 -25.97 -23.04
C VAL A 356 -21.45 -27.43 -23.34
N GLU A 357 -22.36 -27.68 -24.27
CA GLU A 357 -22.78 -29.06 -24.52
C GLU A 357 -22.05 -29.68 -25.68
N THR A 358 -21.87 -28.93 -26.76
CA THR A 358 -21.25 -29.41 -27.98
C THR A 358 -20.64 -28.24 -28.72
N VAL A 359 -19.49 -28.47 -29.37
CA VAL A 359 -18.88 -27.54 -30.31
C VAL A 359 -18.60 -28.29 -31.62
N TYR A 360 -19.09 -27.72 -32.73
CA TYR A 360 -18.88 -28.23 -34.08
C TYR A 360 -18.29 -27.16 -34.97
N ASP A 361 -17.34 -27.57 -35.80
CA ASP A 361 -16.69 -26.69 -36.75
C ASP A 361 -16.40 -27.43 -38.06
N GLY A 362 -17.49 -27.91 -38.67
CA GLY A 362 -17.45 -28.73 -39.88
C GLY A 362 -17.78 -30.20 -39.66
N PHE A 363 -18.31 -30.58 -38.49
CA PHE A 363 -18.68 -31.96 -38.18
C PHE A 363 -19.81 -32.46 -39.09
N VAL A 364 -19.57 -33.51 -39.88
CA VAL A 364 -20.51 -34.00 -40.90
C VAL A 364 -21.46 -35.06 -40.32
N VAL A 365 -22.76 -34.81 -40.40
CA VAL A 365 -23.83 -35.78 -40.07
C VAL A 365 -24.75 -35.94 -41.26
N GLY A 366 -24.83 -37.15 -41.81
CA GLY A 366 -25.71 -37.45 -42.95
C GLY A 366 -25.50 -36.47 -44.12
N GLU A 367 -24.23 -36.35 -44.56
CA GLU A 367 -23.77 -35.48 -45.67
C GLU A 367 -23.80 -33.97 -45.41
N LYS A 368 -24.28 -33.50 -44.25
CA LYS A 368 -24.31 -32.08 -43.92
C LYS A 368 -23.31 -31.71 -42.83
N ALA A 369 -22.42 -30.78 -43.13
CA ALA A 369 -21.51 -30.18 -42.15
C ALA A 369 -22.28 -29.31 -41.15
N ARG A 370 -21.96 -29.45 -39.86
CA ARG A 370 -22.53 -28.68 -38.76
C ARG A 370 -21.48 -27.71 -38.21
N TYR A 371 -21.92 -26.51 -37.88
CA TYR A 371 -21.09 -25.45 -37.30
C TYR A 371 -21.83 -24.84 -36.12
N GLY A 372 -21.10 -24.50 -35.06
CA GLY A 372 -21.63 -23.75 -33.93
C GLY A 372 -21.44 -24.45 -32.59
N VAL A 373 -22.03 -23.86 -31.55
CA VAL A 373 -21.94 -24.31 -30.17
C VAL A 373 -23.34 -24.40 -29.57
N SER A 374 -23.62 -25.43 -28.78
CA SER A 374 -24.85 -25.49 -27.98
C SER A 374 -24.59 -25.30 -26.49
N PHE A 375 -25.54 -24.67 -25.82
CA PHE A 375 -25.49 -24.36 -24.40
C PHE A 375 -26.79 -24.75 -23.68
N GLY A 376 -26.60 -25.32 -22.50
CA GLY A 376 -27.65 -25.59 -21.52
C GLY A 376 -27.60 -24.61 -20.36
N GLN A 377 -28.76 -24.37 -19.75
CA GLN A 377 -28.93 -23.66 -18.48
C GLN A 377 -29.69 -24.53 -17.49
N PHE A 378 -29.27 -24.49 -16.23
CA PHE A 378 -29.85 -25.20 -15.10
C PHE A 378 -30.02 -24.26 -13.91
N ASP A 379 -30.86 -24.67 -12.96
CA ASP A 379 -30.99 -24.02 -11.67
C ASP A 379 -29.90 -24.54 -10.72
N ARG A 380 -29.25 -23.60 -10.03
CA ARG A 380 -28.25 -23.90 -9.01
C ARG A 380 -28.93 -24.10 -7.67
N GLN A 381 -28.70 -25.24 -7.02
CA GLN A 381 -29.17 -25.48 -5.66
C GLN A 381 -28.23 -24.86 -4.61
N ASN A 382 -28.75 -24.66 -3.40
CA ASN A 382 -28.02 -24.03 -2.29
C ASN A 382 -26.78 -24.85 -1.84
N ASP A 383 -26.79 -26.17 -2.03
CA ASP A 383 -25.66 -27.05 -1.74
C ASP A 383 -24.60 -27.09 -2.87
N GLY A 384 -24.80 -26.29 -3.93
CA GLY A 384 -23.90 -26.18 -5.06
C GLY A 384 -24.14 -27.22 -6.17
N LYS A 385 -25.08 -28.15 -5.99
CA LYS A 385 -25.44 -29.13 -7.03
C LYS A 385 -26.35 -28.55 -8.10
N VAL A 386 -26.38 -29.25 -9.23
CA VAL A 386 -27.22 -28.89 -10.38
C VAL A 386 -28.48 -29.76 -10.38
N ASP A 387 -29.64 -29.14 -10.54
CA ASP A 387 -30.90 -29.86 -10.77
C ASP A 387 -31.10 -30.14 -12.26
N ALA A 388 -30.88 -31.39 -12.69
CA ALA A 388 -31.02 -31.78 -14.09
C ALA A 388 -32.45 -31.56 -14.64
N THR A 389 -33.48 -31.59 -13.78
CA THR A 389 -34.88 -31.45 -14.22
C THR A 389 -35.23 -30.03 -14.67
N THR A 390 -34.41 -29.05 -14.31
CA THR A 390 -34.61 -27.63 -14.63
C THR A 390 -33.99 -27.20 -15.96
N TYR A 391 -33.43 -28.16 -16.69
CA TYR A 391 -32.74 -27.94 -17.96
C TYR A 391 -33.54 -27.08 -18.92
N LYS A 392 -32.87 -26.07 -19.48
CA LYS A 392 -33.32 -25.32 -20.65
C LYS A 392 -32.18 -25.17 -21.65
N GLN A 393 -32.44 -25.52 -22.90
CA GLN A 393 -31.53 -25.17 -23.98
C GLN A 393 -31.55 -23.66 -24.20
N VAL A 394 -30.40 -23.00 -24.03
CA VAL A 394 -30.29 -21.54 -24.21
C VAL A 394 -29.71 -21.17 -25.57
N LEU A 395 -28.91 -22.07 -26.16
CA LEU A 395 -28.40 -21.93 -27.52
C LEU A 395 -28.33 -23.33 -28.16
N SER A 396 -28.98 -23.52 -29.30
CA SER A 396 -28.76 -24.70 -30.15
C SER A 396 -27.71 -24.41 -31.21
N ILE A 397 -27.08 -25.47 -31.75
CA ILE A 397 -26.14 -25.35 -32.89
C ILE A 397 -26.81 -24.77 -34.15
N THR A 398 -28.14 -24.86 -34.23
CA THR A 398 -28.94 -24.35 -35.35
C THR A 398 -29.50 -22.96 -35.09
N ASP A 399 -29.37 -22.46 -33.86
CA ASP A 399 -29.99 -21.22 -33.45
C ASP A 399 -29.02 -20.05 -33.62
N ILE A 400 -29.49 -19.05 -34.37
CA ILE A 400 -28.89 -17.72 -34.54
C ILE A 400 -27.57 -17.74 -35.33
N PRO A 401 -27.42 -16.85 -36.34
CA PRO A 401 -26.13 -16.61 -36.97
C PRO A 401 -25.08 -16.20 -35.92
N ASP A 402 -23.90 -16.81 -35.98
CA ASP A 402 -22.76 -16.36 -35.17
C ASP A 402 -21.93 -15.32 -35.90
N SER A 403 -21.16 -14.55 -35.13
CA SER A 403 -20.00 -13.86 -35.66
C SER A 403 -18.77 -14.70 -35.38
N THR A 404 -18.19 -15.26 -36.43
CA THR A 404 -16.94 -16.02 -36.36
C THR A 404 -15.74 -15.10 -36.57
N VAL A 405 -14.77 -15.20 -35.67
CA VAL A 405 -13.48 -14.48 -35.73
C VAL A 405 -12.38 -15.53 -35.65
N ALA A 406 -11.69 -15.76 -36.76
CA ALA A 406 -10.48 -16.57 -36.77
C ALA A 406 -9.35 -15.80 -36.08
N ILE A 407 -8.76 -16.38 -35.04
CA ILE A 407 -7.56 -15.84 -34.39
C ILE A 407 -6.32 -16.41 -35.10
N THR A 408 -6.37 -17.71 -35.37
CA THR A 408 -5.45 -18.45 -36.26
C THR A 408 -6.28 -19.49 -37.03
N ASP A 409 -5.65 -20.23 -37.95
CA ASP A 409 -6.32 -21.34 -38.65
C ASP A 409 -6.85 -22.42 -37.69
N SER A 410 -6.22 -22.56 -36.52
CA SER A 410 -6.55 -23.54 -35.48
C SER A 410 -7.39 -22.96 -34.34
N ILE A 411 -7.35 -21.67 -34.06
CA ILE A 411 -8.07 -21.05 -32.93
C ILE A 411 -9.17 -20.14 -33.46
N ILE A 412 -10.41 -20.47 -33.11
CA ILE A 412 -11.60 -19.74 -33.54
C ILE A 412 -12.32 -19.16 -32.33
N THR A 413 -12.79 -17.93 -32.46
CA THR A 413 -13.76 -17.31 -31.54
C THR A 413 -15.11 -17.14 -32.21
N LYS A 414 -16.17 -17.61 -31.57
CA LYS A 414 -17.56 -17.39 -31.96
C LYS A 414 -18.27 -16.53 -30.95
N VAL A 415 -19.06 -15.58 -31.46
CA VAL A 415 -19.86 -14.65 -30.66
C VAL A 415 -21.33 -14.86 -31.01
N TYR A 416 -22.12 -15.14 -29.99
CA TYR A 416 -23.56 -15.36 -30.07
C TYR A 416 -24.30 -14.28 -29.27
N ASP A 417 -25.28 -13.66 -29.90
CA ASP A 417 -26.30 -12.87 -29.22
C ASP A 417 -27.53 -13.77 -28.99
N VAL A 418 -27.95 -13.92 -27.73
CA VAL A 418 -29.03 -14.82 -27.33
C VAL A 418 -30.14 -13.99 -26.67
N PRO A 419 -30.93 -13.24 -27.46
CA PRO A 419 -31.83 -12.21 -26.97
C PRO A 419 -32.95 -12.77 -26.07
N ASN A 420 -33.45 -13.97 -26.37
CA ASN A 420 -34.51 -14.62 -25.58
C ASN A 420 -34.09 -14.88 -24.13
N PHE A 421 -32.80 -15.11 -23.90
CA PHE A 421 -32.24 -15.31 -22.57
C PHE A 421 -31.52 -14.06 -22.04
N LYS A 422 -31.46 -12.98 -22.83
CA LYS A 422 -30.69 -11.76 -22.57
C LYS A 422 -29.20 -12.06 -22.31
N LEU A 423 -28.65 -13.04 -23.03
CA LEU A 423 -27.26 -13.45 -22.89
C LEU A 423 -26.45 -13.03 -24.10
N LYS A 424 -25.19 -12.69 -23.87
CA LYS A 424 -24.16 -12.68 -24.92
C LYS A 424 -23.11 -13.72 -24.57
N ILE A 425 -22.89 -14.65 -25.48
CA ILE A 425 -21.99 -15.78 -25.27
C ILE A 425 -20.82 -15.65 -26.24
N VAL A 426 -19.60 -15.65 -25.71
CA VAL A 426 -18.35 -15.65 -26.48
C VAL A 426 -17.61 -16.93 -26.18
N VAL A 427 -17.26 -17.69 -27.21
CA VAL A 427 -16.58 -18.98 -27.07
C VAL A 427 -15.32 -18.97 -27.92
N THR A 428 -14.19 -19.30 -27.33
CA THR A 428 -12.93 -19.52 -28.04
C THR A 428 -12.54 -20.98 -27.93
N TYR A 429 -12.28 -21.64 -29.06
CA TYR A 429 -11.94 -23.06 -29.11
C TYR A 429 -10.77 -23.34 -30.06
N ASN A 430 -10.08 -24.45 -29.81
CA ASN A 430 -8.98 -24.96 -30.64
C ASN A 430 -9.46 -26.15 -31.50
N ARG A 431 -9.48 -25.95 -32.82
CA ARG A 431 -9.87 -26.95 -33.82
C ARG A 431 -9.01 -28.18 -33.83
N ASP A 432 -7.73 -28.06 -33.48
CA ASP A 432 -6.80 -29.19 -33.52
C ASP A 432 -7.00 -30.13 -32.34
N ALA A 433 -7.51 -29.59 -31.23
CA ALA A 433 -7.95 -30.39 -30.09
C ALA A 433 -9.31 -31.10 -30.33
N MET A 434 -10.08 -30.71 -31.37
CA MET A 434 -11.41 -31.30 -31.66
C MET A 434 -11.37 -32.64 -32.42
N GLY A 435 -10.18 -33.23 -32.60
CA GLY A 435 -10.00 -34.50 -33.31
C GLY A 435 -10.27 -34.42 -34.82
N SER A 436 -10.23 -35.59 -35.49
CA SER A 436 -10.32 -35.72 -36.95
C SER A 436 -11.66 -35.27 -37.54
N TYR A 437 -12.74 -35.33 -36.76
CA TYR A 437 -14.08 -34.93 -37.21
C TYR A 437 -14.41 -33.46 -36.95
N LYS A 438 -13.49 -32.69 -36.35
CA LYS A 438 -13.69 -31.27 -35.98
C LYS A 438 -15.02 -31.05 -35.24
N GLY A 439 -15.30 -31.94 -34.28
CA GLY A 439 -16.49 -31.90 -33.46
C GLY A 439 -16.27 -32.58 -32.13
N SER A 440 -16.66 -31.91 -31.04
CA SER A 440 -16.53 -32.44 -29.69
C SER A 440 -17.83 -32.26 -28.93
N ARG A 441 -18.32 -33.37 -28.37
CA ARG A 441 -19.46 -33.39 -27.46
C ARG A 441 -18.94 -33.34 -26.03
N LEU A 442 -19.09 -32.17 -25.40
CA LEU A 442 -18.55 -31.86 -24.08
C LEU A 442 -19.53 -32.21 -22.94
N SER A 443 -20.81 -32.40 -23.29
CA SER A 443 -21.84 -32.92 -22.40
C SER A 443 -22.85 -33.78 -23.14
N TYR A 444 -23.48 -34.71 -22.42
CA TYR A 444 -24.51 -35.61 -22.92
C TYR A 444 -25.83 -35.42 -22.17
N ILE A 445 -26.93 -35.37 -22.93
CA ILE A 445 -28.30 -35.34 -22.41
C ILE A 445 -29.04 -36.55 -22.96
N ALA A 446 -29.61 -37.38 -22.09
CA ALA A 446 -30.61 -38.38 -22.46
C ALA A 446 -31.80 -38.31 -21.49
N GLY A 447 -32.95 -37.90 -22.00
CA GLY A 447 -34.14 -37.68 -21.17
C GLY A 447 -33.87 -36.59 -20.13
N ASN A 448 -34.14 -36.88 -18.85
CA ASN A 448 -33.87 -35.98 -17.72
C ASN A 448 -32.45 -36.13 -17.15
N ASN A 449 -31.59 -36.94 -17.76
CA ASN A 449 -30.24 -37.21 -17.27
C ASN A 449 -29.22 -36.36 -18.03
N TYR A 450 -28.44 -35.57 -17.28
CA TYR A 450 -27.34 -34.76 -17.80
C TYR A 450 -25.98 -35.25 -17.28
N PHE A 451 -25.01 -35.32 -18.18
CA PHE A 451 -23.61 -35.62 -17.89
C PHE A 451 -22.73 -34.56 -18.54
N GLY A 452 -21.84 -33.86 -17.83
CA GLY A 452 -20.94 -32.97 -18.54
C GLY A 452 -20.17 -31.92 -17.78
N CYS A 453 -19.54 -31.07 -18.58
CA CYS A 453 -18.66 -29.98 -18.21
C CYS A 453 -19.46 -28.68 -18.02
N VAL A 454 -19.77 -28.30 -16.77
CA VAL A 454 -20.38 -27.00 -16.47
C VAL A 454 -19.34 -25.90 -16.57
N LEU A 455 -19.78 -24.68 -16.82
CA LEU A 455 -18.87 -23.54 -16.85
C LEU A 455 -18.57 -23.04 -15.45
N HIS A 456 -17.32 -22.66 -15.25
CA HIS A 456 -16.85 -22.02 -14.05
C HIS A 456 -17.52 -20.65 -13.88
N PRO A 457 -18.00 -20.27 -12.68
CA PRO A 457 -18.59 -18.95 -12.42
C PRO A 457 -17.73 -17.76 -12.83
N ASP A 458 -16.40 -17.83 -12.68
CA ASP A 458 -15.46 -16.81 -13.21
C ASP A 458 -15.56 -16.54 -14.73
N SER A 459 -16.24 -17.39 -15.49
CA SER A 459 -16.57 -17.16 -16.91
C SER A 459 -17.88 -16.36 -17.08
N TYR A 460 -18.55 -16.01 -15.99
CA TYR A 460 -19.83 -15.32 -15.98
C TYR A 460 -19.62 -13.86 -15.58
N ASN A 461 -20.17 -12.96 -16.39
CA ASN A 461 -20.53 -11.63 -15.95
C ASN A 461 -21.99 -11.71 -15.54
N PHE A 462 -22.21 -11.86 -14.24
CA PHE A 462 -23.53 -11.98 -13.67
C PHE A 462 -24.33 -10.68 -13.84
N ALA A 463 -25.61 -10.84 -14.19
CA ALA A 463 -26.63 -9.87 -13.86
C ALA A 463 -26.93 -10.06 -12.37
N ASP A 464 -26.19 -9.35 -11.52
CA ASP A 464 -26.44 -9.36 -10.08
C ASP A 464 -27.77 -8.66 -9.83
N ASN A 465 -28.83 -9.44 -9.63
CA ASN A 465 -30.00 -8.86 -8.98
C ASN A 465 -29.74 -8.91 -7.47
N ASN A 466 -28.99 -7.90 -6.98
CA ASN A 466 -28.58 -7.64 -5.59
C ASN A 466 -29.77 -7.43 -4.62
N GLY A 467 -30.92 -8.03 -4.90
CA GLY A 467 -32.20 -7.64 -4.32
C GLY A 467 -32.63 -6.23 -4.71
N ILE A 468 -31.98 -5.59 -5.70
CA ILE A 468 -32.31 -4.25 -6.20
C ILE A 468 -33.40 -4.41 -7.25
N ASP A 469 -34.64 -4.49 -6.78
CA ASP A 469 -35.85 -4.61 -7.60
C ASP A 469 -36.38 -3.27 -8.09
N GLU A 470 -36.06 -2.17 -7.38
CA GLU A 470 -36.51 -0.83 -7.73
C GLU A 470 -35.49 0.25 -7.36
N ILE A 471 -35.26 1.18 -8.30
CA ILE A 471 -34.27 2.27 -8.19
C ILE A 471 -34.95 3.61 -8.50
N ASN A 472 -34.77 4.60 -7.62
CA ASN A 472 -35.14 5.98 -7.88
C ASN A 472 -33.96 6.73 -8.51
N ILE A 473 -34.22 7.45 -9.61
CA ILE A 473 -33.26 8.34 -10.26
C ILE A 473 -33.82 9.76 -10.21
N LEU A 474 -33.24 10.62 -9.37
CA LEU A 474 -33.56 12.05 -9.32
C LEU A 474 -32.52 12.82 -10.12
N GLY A 475 -32.93 13.66 -11.06
CA GLY A 475 -31.96 14.42 -11.82
C GLY A 475 -32.54 15.46 -12.77
N ASP A 476 -31.72 15.86 -13.73
CA ASP A 476 -32.03 16.88 -14.74
C ASP A 476 -32.22 16.27 -16.16
N SER A 477 -31.90 17.02 -17.22
CA SER A 477 -31.95 16.56 -18.62
C SER A 477 -31.01 15.39 -18.91
N LEU A 478 -29.93 15.22 -18.14
CA LEU A 478 -29.00 14.09 -18.27
C LEU A 478 -29.64 12.77 -17.80
N SER A 479 -30.69 12.86 -16.99
CA SER A 479 -31.47 11.72 -16.50
C SER A 479 -32.89 11.66 -17.07
N ALA A 480 -33.45 12.75 -17.58
CA ALA A 480 -34.77 12.77 -18.20
C ALA A 480 -34.80 11.98 -19.51
N ASN A 481 -35.97 11.44 -19.86
CA ASN A 481 -36.19 10.87 -21.19
C ASN A 481 -36.27 12.01 -22.23
N THR A 482 -35.14 12.33 -22.85
CA THR A 482 -35.01 13.38 -23.88
C THR A 482 -34.85 12.76 -25.28
N GLN A 483 -34.77 13.61 -26.31
CA GLN A 483 -34.49 13.15 -27.68
C GLN A 483 -32.99 12.97 -27.97
N HIS A 484 -32.10 13.28 -27.01
CA HIS A 484 -30.64 13.19 -27.20
C HIS A 484 -30.13 11.74 -27.28
N ALA A 485 -30.86 10.79 -26.70
CA ALA A 485 -30.54 9.38 -26.76
C ALA A 485 -31.80 8.52 -26.75
N SER A 486 -31.84 7.50 -27.61
CA SER A 486 -32.95 6.54 -27.65
C SER A 486 -32.90 5.54 -26.49
N LYS A 487 -31.73 5.38 -25.86
CA LYS A 487 -31.52 4.55 -24.67
C LYS A 487 -30.73 5.33 -23.61
N PRO A 488 -31.39 6.01 -22.66
CA PRO A 488 -30.70 6.71 -21.60
C PRO A 488 -30.01 5.73 -20.64
N TYR A 489 -29.00 6.22 -19.91
CA TYR A 489 -28.13 5.38 -19.07
C TYR A 489 -28.92 4.51 -18.08
N HIS A 490 -29.97 5.08 -17.47
CA HIS A 490 -30.77 4.40 -16.46
C HIS A 490 -31.56 3.22 -17.06
N SER A 491 -31.91 3.27 -18.35
CA SER A 491 -32.52 2.14 -19.06
C SER A 491 -31.55 0.96 -19.19
N HIS A 492 -30.29 1.23 -19.53
CA HIS A 492 -29.24 0.20 -19.54
C HIS A 492 -29.06 -0.42 -18.16
N VAL A 493 -28.92 0.41 -17.12
CA VAL A 493 -28.76 -0.02 -15.72
C VAL A 493 -29.94 -0.88 -15.27
N GLY A 494 -31.18 -0.44 -15.49
CA GLY A 494 -32.38 -1.21 -15.14
C GLY A 494 -32.44 -2.56 -15.86
N ASN A 495 -32.08 -2.59 -17.15
CA ASN A 495 -32.01 -3.83 -17.91
C ASN A 495 -30.93 -4.79 -17.41
N TRP A 496 -29.74 -4.28 -17.04
CA TRP A 496 -28.63 -5.11 -16.56
C TRP A 496 -28.88 -5.66 -15.16
N LEU A 497 -29.49 -4.87 -14.26
CA LEU A 497 -29.84 -5.30 -12.91
C LEU A 497 -31.15 -6.11 -12.86
N GLY A 498 -31.99 -5.99 -13.88
CA GLY A 498 -33.37 -6.50 -13.84
C GLY A 498 -34.25 -5.70 -12.86
N ALA A 499 -33.95 -4.42 -12.67
CA ALA A 499 -34.60 -3.52 -11.72
C ALA A 499 -35.60 -2.59 -12.42
N LYS A 500 -36.71 -2.28 -11.75
CA LYS A 500 -37.61 -1.20 -12.16
C LYS A 500 -36.93 0.15 -11.91
N ILE A 501 -36.93 1.02 -12.90
CA ILE A 501 -36.42 2.39 -12.78
C ILE A 501 -37.58 3.36 -12.63
N ASN A 502 -37.57 4.11 -11.54
CA ASN A 502 -38.41 5.29 -11.37
C ASN A 502 -37.59 6.52 -11.77
N ASN A 503 -37.85 7.03 -12.99
CA ASN A 503 -37.15 8.20 -13.50
C ASN A 503 -37.87 9.49 -13.07
N TYR A 504 -37.19 10.29 -12.25
CA TYR A 504 -37.60 11.62 -11.82
C TYR A 504 -36.71 12.72 -12.42
N GLY A 505 -36.10 12.48 -13.58
CA GLY A 505 -35.35 13.48 -14.33
C GLY A 505 -36.26 14.55 -14.94
N ILE A 506 -35.93 15.83 -14.75
CA ILE A 506 -36.64 16.97 -15.37
C ILE A 506 -35.65 17.88 -16.07
N SER A 507 -35.85 18.14 -17.36
CA SER A 507 -34.94 18.97 -18.16
C SER A 507 -34.76 20.37 -17.54
N GLY A 508 -33.50 20.79 -17.38
CA GLY A 508 -33.15 22.11 -16.81
C GLY A 508 -33.28 22.23 -15.29
N SER A 509 -33.63 21.15 -14.58
CA SER A 509 -33.77 21.14 -13.12
C SER A 509 -32.46 21.42 -12.39
N THR A 510 -32.54 22.20 -11.31
CA THR A 510 -31.46 22.52 -10.37
C THR A 510 -31.63 21.74 -9.07
N VAL A 511 -30.55 21.57 -8.31
CA VAL A 511 -30.63 21.14 -6.91
C VAL A 511 -31.23 22.25 -6.05
N GLY A 512 -30.74 23.47 -6.26
CA GLY A 512 -31.23 24.70 -5.63
C GLY A 512 -32.58 25.18 -6.16
N SER A 513 -33.09 26.23 -5.54
CA SER A 513 -34.47 26.71 -5.68
C SER A 513 -34.90 27.19 -7.07
N LYS A 514 -33.98 27.48 -7.99
CA LYS A 514 -34.30 28.23 -9.21
C LYS A 514 -35.23 27.51 -10.18
N TYR A 515 -35.02 26.22 -10.47
CA TYR A 515 -35.76 25.51 -11.51
C TYR A 515 -36.06 24.07 -11.08
N ASP A 516 -37.33 23.77 -10.81
CA ASP A 516 -37.78 22.43 -10.42
C ASP A 516 -36.87 21.77 -9.36
N PRO A 517 -36.74 22.37 -8.17
CA PRO A 517 -35.67 22.05 -7.21
C PRO A 517 -35.66 20.57 -6.79
N MET A 518 -34.56 19.86 -7.02
CA MET A 518 -34.39 18.47 -6.55
C MET A 518 -34.52 18.38 -5.02
N SER A 519 -34.04 19.41 -4.30
CA SER A 519 -34.18 19.59 -2.85
C SER A 519 -35.63 19.64 -2.35
N ILE A 520 -36.62 19.76 -3.25
CA ILE A 520 -38.05 19.65 -2.92
C ILE A 520 -38.64 18.39 -3.57
N ARG A 521 -38.31 18.12 -4.84
CA ARG A 521 -38.91 17.03 -5.63
C ARG A 521 -38.66 15.64 -5.05
N TYR A 522 -37.58 15.43 -4.28
CA TYR A 522 -37.29 14.14 -3.66
C TYR A 522 -38.43 13.64 -2.74
N THR A 523 -39.19 14.57 -2.15
CA THR A 523 -40.28 14.26 -1.22
C THR A 523 -41.41 13.45 -1.87
N GLY A 524 -41.64 13.62 -3.17
CA GLY A 524 -42.67 12.91 -3.95
C GLY A 524 -42.21 11.59 -4.58
N MET A 525 -40.95 11.19 -4.39
CA MET A 525 -40.43 9.93 -4.97
C MET A 525 -40.96 8.69 -4.26
N SER A 526 -40.93 7.55 -4.95
CA SER A 526 -41.39 6.26 -4.43
C SER A 526 -40.65 5.87 -3.14
N ASP A 527 -41.40 5.33 -2.18
CA ASP A 527 -40.87 4.85 -0.89
C ASP A 527 -40.35 3.41 -0.95
N THR A 528 -40.68 2.65 -2.00
CA THR A 528 -40.34 1.22 -2.10
C THR A 528 -38.95 0.96 -2.67
N ALA A 529 -38.38 1.90 -3.44
CA ALA A 529 -37.05 1.76 -4.03
C ALA A 529 -35.98 1.46 -2.96
N LYS A 530 -35.05 0.57 -3.29
CA LYS A 530 -33.94 0.17 -2.39
C LYS A 530 -32.66 0.97 -2.64
N VAL A 531 -32.56 1.56 -3.83
CA VAL A 531 -31.47 2.44 -4.23
C VAL A 531 -32.07 3.76 -4.68
N THR A 532 -31.52 4.88 -4.20
CA THR A 532 -31.82 6.21 -4.71
C THR A 532 -30.55 6.88 -5.18
N LEU A 533 -30.49 7.27 -6.45
CA LEU A 533 -29.42 8.08 -6.99
C LEU A 533 -29.91 9.49 -7.29
N VAL A 534 -29.06 10.47 -6.99
CA VAL A 534 -29.22 11.85 -7.45
C VAL A 534 -28.13 12.18 -8.46
N TYR A 535 -28.50 12.72 -9.60
CA TYR A 535 -27.57 13.29 -10.58
C TYR A 535 -27.96 14.74 -10.89
N GLY A 536 -27.24 15.69 -10.29
CA GLY A 536 -27.54 17.11 -10.39
C GLY A 536 -26.32 18.02 -10.16
N GLY A 537 -26.55 19.33 -10.24
CA GLY A 537 -25.53 20.38 -10.10
C GLY A 537 -25.16 21.09 -11.40
N THR A 538 -25.34 20.44 -12.56
CA THR A 538 -25.01 21.02 -13.88
C THR A 538 -25.76 22.33 -14.13
N ASN A 539 -27.09 22.31 -13.95
CA ASN A 539 -27.91 23.49 -14.15
C ASN A 539 -27.76 24.52 -13.03
N ASP A 540 -27.35 24.11 -11.83
CA ASP A 540 -27.05 25.04 -10.74
C ASP A 540 -25.90 25.96 -11.16
N PHE A 541 -24.83 25.39 -11.73
CA PHE A 541 -23.77 26.16 -12.36
C PHE A 541 -24.30 26.95 -13.57
N GLY A 542 -24.85 26.26 -14.57
CA GLY A 542 -25.17 26.84 -15.88
C GLY A 542 -26.31 27.87 -15.88
N ARG A 543 -27.14 27.88 -14.82
CA ARG A 543 -28.28 28.81 -14.65
C ARG A 543 -28.11 29.71 -13.41
N ASN A 544 -26.86 29.88 -12.96
CA ASN A 544 -26.46 30.86 -11.95
C ASN A 544 -27.15 30.67 -10.59
N GLN A 545 -27.39 29.44 -10.10
CA GLN A 545 -27.80 29.22 -8.71
C GLN A 545 -26.70 29.77 -7.78
N PRO A 546 -26.97 30.65 -6.81
CA PRO A 546 -25.93 31.12 -5.91
C PRO A 546 -25.22 29.95 -5.20
N LEU A 547 -23.89 29.91 -5.21
CA LEU A 547 -23.14 28.78 -4.64
C LEU A 547 -23.39 28.66 -3.13
N GLY A 548 -23.28 29.79 -2.42
CA GLY A 548 -23.42 29.85 -0.96
C GLY A 548 -22.19 29.32 -0.22
N THR A 549 -22.41 28.90 1.03
CA THR A 549 -21.37 28.36 1.90
C THR A 549 -21.82 27.10 2.62
N MET A 550 -20.86 26.32 3.13
CA MET A 550 -21.12 25.12 3.94
C MET A 550 -21.96 25.37 5.22
N ALA A 551 -22.21 26.62 5.61
CA ALA A 551 -23.09 26.98 6.72
C ALA A 551 -24.57 27.09 6.32
N ASP A 552 -24.87 27.24 5.03
CA ASP A 552 -26.23 27.46 4.54
C ASP A 552 -27.10 26.20 4.71
N ARG A 553 -28.39 26.36 5.02
CA ARG A 553 -29.30 25.22 5.33
C ARG A 553 -30.66 25.32 4.64
N THR A 554 -30.77 26.17 3.62
CA THR A 554 -32.02 26.50 2.94
C THR A 554 -31.82 26.44 1.41
N ASN A 555 -32.90 26.40 0.62
CA ASN A 555 -32.80 26.07 -0.81
C ASN A 555 -32.29 27.21 -1.71
N GLU A 556 -32.03 28.39 -1.15
CA GLU A 556 -31.62 29.60 -1.88
C GLU A 556 -30.19 29.52 -2.42
N THR A 557 -29.33 28.70 -1.81
CA THR A 557 -27.96 28.47 -2.29
C THR A 557 -27.74 27.00 -2.64
N PHE A 558 -26.72 26.71 -3.46
CA PHE A 558 -26.39 25.34 -3.83
C PHE A 558 -25.95 24.52 -2.61
N TYR A 559 -25.08 25.06 -1.75
CA TYR A 559 -24.71 24.40 -0.49
C TYR A 559 -25.93 24.12 0.38
N GLY A 560 -26.78 25.13 0.62
CA GLY A 560 -27.96 24.96 1.47
C GLY A 560 -28.96 23.95 0.90
N ALA A 561 -29.20 23.97 -0.41
CA ALA A 561 -30.08 23.02 -1.08
C ALA A 561 -29.52 21.58 -1.05
N MET A 562 -28.20 21.41 -1.20
CA MET A 562 -27.55 20.12 -1.01
C MET A 562 -27.74 19.60 0.43
N HIS A 563 -27.66 20.47 1.45
CA HIS A 563 -27.95 20.07 2.83
C HIS A 563 -29.40 19.63 3.02
N VAL A 564 -30.37 20.37 2.47
CA VAL A 564 -31.79 20.01 2.53
C VAL A 564 -32.04 18.66 1.85
N LEU A 565 -31.49 18.49 0.64
CA LEU A 565 -31.67 17.27 -0.14
C LEU A 565 -31.07 16.03 0.54
N LEU A 566 -29.78 16.07 0.90
CA LEU A 566 -29.10 14.89 1.43
C LEU A 566 -29.59 14.50 2.82
N LYS A 567 -29.89 15.47 3.70
CA LYS A 567 -30.56 15.20 4.97
C LYS A 567 -31.92 14.56 4.74
N GLY A 568 -32.73 15.16 3.86
CA GLY A 568 -34.08 14.68 3.56
C GLY A 568 -34.12 13.27 2.98
N LEU A 569 -33.20 12.95 2.07
CA LEU A 569 -33.03 11.60 1.52
C LEU A 569 -32.62 10.60 2.59
N SER A 570 -31.66 10.97 3.45
CA SER A 570 -31.19 10.11 4.53
C SER A 570 -32.28 9.79 5.55
N GLU A 571 -33.15 10.76 5.84
CA GLU A 571 -34.32 10.58 6.72
C GLU A 571 -35.40 9.73 6.04
N LYS A 572 -35.72 10.02 4.78
CA LYS A 572 -36.78 9.31 4.05
C LYS A 572 -36.43 7.86 3.73
N TYR A 573 -35.16 7.60 3.43
CA TYR A 573 -34.66 6.30 2.99
C TYR A 573 -33.68 5.69 4.00
N ALA A 574 -33.99 5.83 5.30
CA ALA A 574 -33.17 5.27 6.38
C ALA A 574 -32.88 3.77 6.17
N GLY A 575 -31.61 3.39 6.21
CA GLY A 575 -31.14 2.01 6.01
C GLY A 575 -31.13 1.53 4.55
N LYS A 576 -31.47 2.40 3.58
CA LYS A 576 -31.41 2.09 2.14
C LYS A 576 -30.16 2.72 1.50
N LYS A 577 -29.86 2.30 0.28
CA LYS A 577 -28.69 2.77 -0.47
C LYS A 577 -28.99 4.11 -1.12
N ILE A 578 -28.17 5.11 -0.81
CA ILE A 578 -28.26 6.46 -1.39
C ILE A 578 -26.90 6.79 -1.99
N GLY A 579 -26.90 7.33 -3.20
CA GLY A 579 -25.67 7.79 -3.86
C GLY A 579 -25.88 9.09 -4.61
N PHE A 580 -24.83 9.90 -4.72
CA PHE A 580 -24.83 11.11 -5.53
C PHE A 580 -23.89 10.93 -6.73
N VAL A 581 -24.26 11.53 -7.86
CA VAL A 581 -23.47 11.58 -9.09
C VAL A 581 -23.21 13.04 -9.40
N SER A 582 -21.93 13.45 -9.43
CA SER A 582 -21.57 14.82 -9.77
C SER A 582 -21.80 15.10 -11.26
N MET A 583 -21.86 16.37 -11.64
CA MET A 583 -21.68 16.75 -13.05
C MET A 583 -20.39 16.16 -13.62
N HIS A 584 -20.41 15.81 -14.91
CA HIS A 584 -19.22 15.42 -15.68
C HIS A 584 -18.51 16.67 -16.22
N HIS A 585 -17.29 16.52 -16.75
CA HIS A 585 -16.57 17.65 -17.35
C HIS A 585 -17.10 17.96 -18.75
N PHE A 586 -18.22 18.70 -18.81
CA PHE A 586 -18.82 19.20 -20.04
C PHE A 586 -18.06 20.41 -20.59
N GLY A 587 -18.13 20.62 -21.91
CA GLY A 587 -17.38 21.66 -22.61
C GLY A 587 -18.14 22.98 -22.71
N THR A 588 -17.54 23.96 -23.39
CA THR A 588 -18.03 25.35 -23.34
C THR A 588 -19.07 25.73 -24.40
N ASP A 589 -19.48 24.79 -25.25
CA ASP A 589 -20.38 25.10 -26.38
C ASP A 589 -21.82 25.41 -25.90
N PHE A 590 -22.23 24.82 -24.76
CA PHE A 590 -23.57 25.00 -24.18
C PHE A 590 -23.59 26.03 -23.02
N PHE A 591 -22.69 25.86 -22.05
CA PHE A 591 -22.49 26.82 -20.95
C PHE A 591 -21.06 27.36 -20.99
N LYS A 592 -20.88 28.61 -20.61
CA LYS A 592 -19.54 29.24 -20.56
C LYS A 592 -18.68 28.62 -19.46
N GLU A 593 -17.37 28.84 -19.55
CA GLU A 593 -16.39 28.31 -18.58
C GLU A 593 -16.60 28.87 -17.15
N THR A 594 -17.04 30.13 -17.07
CA THR A 594 -17.50 30.76 -15.82
C THR A 594 -18.95 31.19 -15.94
N ASN A 595 -19.65 31.12 -14.82
CA ASN A 595 -21.02 31.62 -14.70
C ASN A 595 -21.05 33.14 -14.40
N GLU A 596 -22.23 33.74 -14.21
CA GLU A 596 -22.35 35.19 -13.99
C GLU A 596 -21.68 35.69 -12.68
N PHE A 597 -21.36 34.79 -11.76
CA PHE A 597 -20.65 35.12 -10.51
C PHE A 597 -19.13 34.93 -10.64
N GLY A 598 -18.62 34.58 -11.82
CA GLY A 598 -17.21 34.27 -12.04
C GLY A 598 -16.78 32.92 -11.46
N LEU A 599 -17.72 32.07 -11.07
CA LEU A 599 -17.47 30.73 -10.53
C LEU A 599 -17.33 29.71 -11.68
N THR A 600 -16.55 28.68 -11.45
CA THR A 600 -16.28 27.59 -12.40
C THR A 600 -17.14 26.37 -12.12
N LYS A 601 -17.20 25.44 -13.09
CA LYS A 601 -17.80 24.10 -12.92
C LYS A 601 -17.24 23.38 -11.68
N LEU A 602 -15.92 23.50 -11.49
CA LEU A 602 -15.21 22.85 -10.38
C LEU A 602 -15.62 23.37 -9.00
N ASP A 603 -16.08 24.62 -8.88
CA ASP A 603 -16.52 25.17 -7.58
C ASP A 603 -17.81 24.50 -7.08
N TYR A 604 -18.75 24.20 -7.98
CA TYR A 604 -19.95 23.42 -7.64
C TYR A 604 -19.64 21.94 -7.38
N VAL A 605 -18.65 21.38 -8.08
CA VAL A 605 -18.18 20.01 -7.83
C VAL A 605 -17.51 19.90 -6.46
N LYS A 606 -16.69 20.88 -6.05
CA LYS A 606 -16.12 20.95 -4.70
C LYS A 606 -17.21 21.00 -3.63
N ALA A 607 -18.21 21.88 -3.81
CA ALA A 607 -19.36 21.93 -2.91
C ALA A 607 -20.12 20.60 -2.83
N THR A 608 -20.28 19.91 -3.96
CA THR A 608 -20.90 18.57 -4.00
C THR A 608 -20.09 17.57 -3.17
N ARG A 609 -18.75 17.55 -3.30
CA ARG A 609 -17.86 16.67 -2.53
C ARG A 609 -17.98 16.93 -1.03
N GLU A 610 -17.86 18.20 -0.63
CA GLU A 610 -17.88 18.61 0.79
C GLU A 610 -19.21 18.24 1.47
N VAL A 611 -20.35 18.48 0.82
CA VAL A 611 -21.66 18.15 1.42
C VAL A 611 -21.94 16.65 1.40
N CYS A 612 -21.52 15.91 0.36
CA CYS A 612 -21.62 14.45 0.36
C CYS A 612 -20.78 13.82 1.48
N GLU A 613 -19.55 14.30 1.69
CA GLU A 613 -18.67 13.87 2.77
C GLU A 613 -19.30 14.14 4.15
N TYR A 614 -19.88 15.33 4.35
CA TYR A 614 -20.55 15.70 5.60
C TYR A 614 -21.69 14.73 5.99
N TYR A 615 -22.48 14.25 5.02
CA TYR A 615 -23.55 13.28 5.28
C TYR A 615 -23.12 11.82 5.08
N SER A 616 -21.84 11.55 4.81
CA SER A 616 -21.34 10.21 4.49
C SER A 616 -22.11 9.54 3.33
N ILE A 617 -22.52 10.33 2.34
CA ILE A 617 -23.17 9.84 1.13
C ILE A 617 -22.10 9.51 0.08
N PRO A 618 -22.02 8.26 -0.41
CA PRO A 618 -21.10 7.92 -1.49
C PRO A 618 -21.32 8.80 -2.73
N LEU A 619 -20.21 9.22 -3.35
CA LEU A 619 -20.19 10.09 -4.52
C LEU A 619 -19.51 9.40 -5.71
N LEU A 620 -20.22 9.28 -6.83
CA LEU A 620 -19.62 9.02 -8.13
C LEU A 620 -19.17 10.35 -8.74
N ASP A 621 -17.88 10.64 -8.58
CA ASP A 621 -17.27 11.87 -9.08
C ASP A 621 -16.90 11.75 -10.56
N LEU A 622 -17.87 12.04 -11.42
CA LEU A 622 -17.68 12.01 -12.86
C LEU A 622 -16.71 13.09 -13.35
N TYR A 623 -16.57 14.19 -12.61
CA TYR A 623 -15.68 15.28 -12.98
C TYR A 623 -14.20 14.87 -12.83
N ALA A 624 -13.85 14.21 -11.72
CA ALA A 624 -12.47 13.75 -11.49
C ALA A 624 -12.15 12.41 -12.19
N SER A 625 -13.12 11.49 -12.24
CA SER A 625 -12.84 10.08 -12.55
C SER A 625 -13.83 9.44 -13.54
N GLY A 626 -14.81 10.18 -14.04
CA GLY A 626 -15.76 9.68 -15.04
C GLY A 626 -15.12 9.45 -16.42
N GLY A 627 -13.97 10.10 -16.67
CA GLY A 627 -13.25 10.00 -17.93
C GLY A 627 -14.03 10.60 -19.12
N PHE A 628 -14.95 11.51 -18.85
CA PHE A 628 -15.60 12.38 -19.83
C PHE A 628 -15.04 13.77 -19.68
N ASN A 629 -14.39 14.27 -20.72
CA ASN A 629 -13.90 15.62 -20.81
C ASN A 629 -14.25 16.18 -22.20
N PHE A 630 -15.32 16.96 -22.29
CA PHE A 630 -15.85 17.48 -23.56
C PHE A 630 -15.19 18.79 -24.00
N ASP A 631 -14.22 19.31 -23.25
CA ASP A 631 -13.24 20.26 -23.79
C ASP A 631 -12.23 19.58 -24.74
N ILE A 632 -12.16 18.24 -24.70
CA ILE A 632 -11.39 17.44 -25.67
C ILE A 632 -12.32 17.06 -26.84
N ASP A 633 -12.10 17.67 -28.00
CA ASP A 633 -12.95 17.49 -29.19
C ASP A 633 -13.19 16.01 -29.55
N ALA A 634 -12.16 15.17 -29.47
CA ALA A 634 -12.31 13.74 -29.76
C ALA A 634 -13.33 13.05 -28.84
N GLN A 635 -13.37 13.41 -27.55
CA GLN A 635 -14.36 12.86 -26.62
C GLN A 635 -15.73 13.51 -26.79
N LYS A 636 -15.78 14.82 -27.07
CA LYS A 636 -17.00 15.55 -27.39
C LYS A 636 -17.72 14.92 -28.57
N THR A 637 -17.03 14.72 -29.70
CA THR A 637 -17.57 14.07 -30.89
C THR A 637 -18.01 12.64 -30.63
N MET A 638 -17.27 11.90 -29.79
CA MET A 638 -17.57 10.50 -29.53
C MET A 638 -18.79 10.31 -28.61
N TYR A 639 -18.92 11.11 -27.55
CA TYR A 639 -19.84 10.81 -26.44
C TYR A 639 -20.93 11.84 -26.20
N SER A 640 -20.89 13.02 -26.83
CA SER A 640 -21.87 14.09 -26.62
C SER A 640 -22.67 14.43 -27.88
N VAL A 641 -23.77 15.14 -27.71
CA VAL A 641 -24.57 15.75 -28.79
C VAL A 641 -24.22 17.23 -28.96
N ASP A 642 -24.01 17.94 -27.86
CA ASP A 642 -23.89 19.41 -27.81
C ASP A 642 -22.85 19.88 -26.78
N SER A 643 -21.80 19.08 -26.54
CA SER A 643 -20.78 19.36 -25.52
C SER A 643 -21.26 19.28 -24.07
N LEU A 644 -22.54 18.93 -23.83
CA LEU A 644 -23.11 18.69 -22.50
C LEU A 644 -23.89 17.38 -22.41
N HIS A 645 -24.88 17.20 -23.28
CA HIS A 645 -25.76 16.04 -23.25
C HIS A 645 -25.07 14.84 -23.91
N PHE A 646 -25.14 13.69 -23.25
CA PHE A 646 -24.59 12.45 -23.79
C PHE A 646 -25.40 11.98 -25.00
N ASN A 647 -24.71 11.47 -26.02
CA ASN A 647 -25.34 10.69 -27.08
C ASN A 647 -25.54 9.22 -26.60
N ASN A 648 -26.06 8.34 -27.46
CA ASN A 648 -26.27 6.92 -27.11
C ASN A 648 -24.99 6.22 -26.60
N LEU A 649 -23.83 6.48 -27.21
CA LEU A 649 -22.56 5.87 -26.80
C LEU A 649 -22.08 6.43 -25.45
N GLY A 650 -22.26 7.74 -25.23
CA GLY A 650 -22.02 8.39 -23.94
C GLY A 650 -22.87 7.81 -22.83
N HIS A 651 -24.18 7.63 -23.08
CA HIS A 651 -25.10 7.01 -22.12
C HIS A 651 -24.77 5.55 -21.82
N GLU A 652 -24.34 4.76 -22.80
CA GLU A 652 -23.90 3.37 -22.55
C GLU A 652 -22.64 3.33 -21.67
N ARG A 653 -21.67 4.21 -21.92
CA ARG A 653 -20.46 4.32 -21.08
C ARG A 653 -20.80 4.80 -19.67
N LEU A 654 -21.63 5.82 -19.56
CA LEU A 654 -22.11 6.33 -18.28
C LEU A 654 -22.86 5.24 -17.50
N ALA A 655 -23.68 4.43 -18.17
CA ALA A 655 -24.40 3.32 -17.55
C ALA A 655 -23.44 2.32 -16.90
N LYS A 656 -22.28 2.03 -17.49
CA LYS A 656 -21.27 1.10 -16.91
C LYS A 656 -20.72 1.64 -15.60
N LEU A 657 -20.38 2.94 -15.56
CA LEU A 657 -19.90 3.60 -14.35
C LEU A 657 -20.97 3.62 -13.25
N ILE A 658 -22.21 3.96 -13.61
CA ILE A 658 -23.33 4.00 -12.68
C ILE A 658 -23.68 2.59 -12.17
N TYR A 659 -23.64 1.57 -13.04
CA TYR A 659 -23.82 0.18 -12.65
C TYR A 659 -22.77 -0.22 -11.60
N GLU A 660 -21.49 -0.01 -11.87
CA GLU A 660 -20.42 -0.33 -10.92
C GLU A 660 -20.57 0.45 -9.61
N PHE A 661 -21.01 1.70 -9.67
CA PHE A 661 -21.25 2.52 -8.50
C PHE A 661 -22.39 1.97 -7.64
N ILE A 662 -23.54 1.65 -8.24
CA ILE A 662 -24.69 1.03 -7.54
C ILE A 662 -24.29 -0.28 -6.87
N MET A 663 -23.45 -1.07 -7.53
CA MET A 663 -22.97 -2.34 -6.98
C MET A 663 -22.05 -2.18 -5.76
N ARG A 664 -21.46 -0.99 -5.56
CA ARG A 664 -20.59 -0.67 -4.42
C ARG A 664 -21.30 0.06 -3.28
N LEU A 665 -22.47 0.67 -3.53
CA LEU A 665 -23.38 1.12 -2.48
C LEU A 665 -23.86 -0.08 -1.66
#